data_AF-A0A4R4BN79-F1
#
_entry.id   AF-A0A4R4BN79-F1
#
_cell.length_a   1.000
_cell.length_b   1.000
_cell.length_c   1.000
_cell.angle_alpha   90.00
_cell.angle_beta   90.00
_cell.angle_gamma   90.00
#
_symmetry.space_group_name_H-M   'P 1'
#
loop_
_entity.id
_entity.type
_entity.pdbx_description
1 polymer ?
#
loop_
_entity_poly.entity_id
_entity_poly.type
_entity_poly.pdbx_seq_one_letter_code
_entity_poly.pdbx_strand_id
1 'polypeptide(L)'
;MMDLAMIPAPAYVKTLDGIYHACNSLFLNLLGFNNEEWRGKNDFDLFPKPVAEQLLFWDLHVLREKTRQCYEVRLINGRGEAIQALFQTSLIEEEGETFLFGIITDLTTEKRSQEARSTSLAMAAAAETAIQTIEGMIDPVIILNRQGRIERINRAFVELFGFSEPVVGKEVYPFFPLLGQDVFRSLLARCEEQGRIRNLQTQVLQRDGKPLPVLLNISLLRDSQHAIDGFILAIRDISNLVETTEQLKEKEQTLDAILNASEEAVVLVDRRGTVRSANRALSSRYQRTVKDMIGLSYFDLLPKSIQELQQYFVESILNSRKPQQMECEEAGHIYYNSGYPIFDDQGNVSEVAIFSYDVTDEKKSEQLQRALYSISEAAYFARDMYTLFKIVHRIINKLISVENLHILLLDEKSPDTLHCPYYVEEGKELFGEHREAMVQQDGLISFMIRQGQSLLLTEGDIKEIATVYALKVPDPVPRQWLGVPLKNGEGTIIGALVTHTNKEGRSYSEDDRRILNFVSSQIAMAIERKMNEERLRSKNAQLKMLTEGIILSLVQAVEIRDPYTAGHQQRVASLAEAIARKMGLHPERVEATRIAALLHDVGKIAVPSELLSKPGKLSELELALIRQHPVVSYNILRNIQFSQPIAQFVLEHHEKMNGSGYPAGLEGENINLESRIICVADVVDSLASHRPYRPARGIEQALQEIQEQAGILYDAEVVKACCSLFKEDGFMFGEVPLLVIQDAIPRK
;
A
#
# COMPACT_ATOMS: atom_id res chain seq x y z
N MET A 1 -22.82 -116.06 65.63
CA MET A 1 -23.09 -115.54 64.27
C MET A 1 -24.07 -114.36 64.34
N MET A 2 -23.59 -113.13 64.11
CA MET A 2 -24.40 -111.90 64.06
C MET A 2 -25.45 -112.07 62.97
N ASP A 3 -26.73 -111.94 63.31
CA ASP A 3 -27.81 -112.17 62.36
C ASP A 3 -27.92 -110.97 61.40
N LEU A 4 -27.13 -111.01 60.33
CA LEU A 4 -27.10 -109.99 59.27
C LEU A 4 -28.48 -109.76 58.62
N ALA A 5 -29.42 -110.70 58.74
CA ALA A 5 -30.79 -110.56 58.25
C ALA A 5 -31.60 -109.50 59.00
N MET A 6 -31.21 -109.14 60.24
CA MET A 6 -31.88 -108.11 61.04
C MET A 6 -31.44 -106.67 60.71
N ILE A 7 -30.39 -106.47 59.90
CA ILE A 7 -29.88 -105.14 59.57
C ILE A 7 -30.67 -104.56 58.37
N PRO A 8 -31.38 -103.43 58.51
CA PRO A 8 -32.22 -102.84 57.46
C PRO A 8 -31.42 -102.01 56.45
N ALA A 9 -30.19 -102.42 56.14
CA ALA A 9 -29.32 -101.77 55.18
C ALA A 9 -28.45 -102.80 54.45
N PRO A 10 -28.05 -102.56 53.19
CA PRO A 10 -27.07 -103.39 52.48
C PRO A 10 -25.80 -103.57 53.31
N ALA A 11 -25.56 -104.76 53.86
CA ALA A 11 -24.48 -105.02 54.80
C ALA A 11 -23.69 -106.28 54.47
N TYR A 12 -22.39 -106.25 54.73
CA TYR A 12 -21.46 -107.35 54.50
C TYR A 12 -20.42 -107.47 55.63
N VAL A 13 -19.83 -108.64 55.74
CA VAL A 13 -18.75 -109.00 56.65
C VAL A 13 -17.64 -109.68 55.83
N LYS A 14 -16.41 -109.20 55.96
CA LYS A 14 -15.20 -109.80 55.38
C LYS A 14 -14.26 -110.29 56.49
N THR A 15 -13.48 -111.31 56.19
CA THR A 15 -12.30 -111.68 56.99
C THR A 15 -11.22 -110.59 56.87
N LEU A 16 -10.21 -110.62 57.76
CA LEU A 16 -9.06 -109.70 57.68
C LEU A 16 -8.26 -109.84 56.37
N ASP A 17 -8.36 -111.00 55.70
CA ASP A 17 -7.79 -111.26 54.37
C ASP A 17 -8.65 -110.70 53.22
N GLY A 18 -9.73 -109.97 53.52
CA GLY A 18 -10.61 -109.34 52.53
C GLY A 18 -11.59 -110.29 51.85
N ILE A 19 -11.80 -111.49 52.39
CA ILE A 19 -12.72 -112.49 51.84
C ILE A 19 -14.11 -112.29 52.42
N TYR A 20 -15.14 -112.21 51.58
CA TYR A 20 -16.52 -112.09 52.03
C TYR A 20 -16.97 -113.34 52.80
N HIS A 21 -17.20 -113.16 54.09
CA HIS A 21 -17.60 -114.19 55.04
C HIS A 21 -19.13 -114.32 55.13
N ALA A 22 -19.82 -113.18 55.24
CA ALA A 22 -21.28 -113.12 55.35
C ALA A 22 -21.83 -111.81 54.73
N CYS A 23 -23.05 -111.82 54.21
CA CYS A 23 -23.75 -110.61 53.78
C CYS A 23 -25.27 -110.81 53.88
N ASN A 24 -26.05 -109.73 53.81
CA ASN A 24 -27.50 -109.80 53.79
C ASN A 24 -28.09 -109.68 52.37
N SER A 25 -29.38 -110.02 52.23
CA SER A 25 -30.07 -109.97 50.94
C SER A 25 -30.14 -108.56 50.34
N LEU A 26 -30.11 -107.51 51.17
CA LEU A 26 -30.09 -106.11 50.72
C LEU A 26 -28.77 -105.76 50.02
N PHE A 27 -27.63 -106.26 50.51
CA PHE A 27 -26.33 -106.11 49.88
C PHE A 27 -26.29 -106.76 48.50
N LEU A 28 -26.79 -107.99 48.41
CA LEU A 28 -26.87 -108.73 47.15
C LEU A 28 -27.81 -108.05 46.16
N ASN A 29 -28.96 -107.53 46.62
CA ASN A 29 -29.91 -106.84 45.77
C ASN A 29 -29.35 -105.51 45.23
N LEU A 30 -28.66 -104.72 46.07
CA LEU A 30 -28.07 -103.45 45.66
C LEU A 30 -26.97 -103.67 44.60
N LEU A 31 -26.10 -104.65 44.84
CA LEU A 31 -24.99 -104.96 43.95
C LEU A 31 -25.37 -105.91 42.81
N GLY A 32 -26.56 -106.51 42.82
CA GLY A 32 -27.06 -107.38 41.75
C GLY A 32 -26.41 -108.76 41.66
N PHE A 33 -25.94 -109.34 42.77
CA PHE A 33 -25.31 -110.67 42.81
C PHE A 33 -26.28 -111.77 43.29
N ASN A 34 -26.14 -113.00 42.78
CA ASN A 34 -26.93 -114.15 43.24
C ASN A 34 -26.33 -114.82 44.50
N ASN A 35 -27.14 -115.56 45.25
CA ASN A 35 -26.79 -116.09 46.59
C ASN A 35 -25.57 -117.03 46.63
N GLU A 36 -25.21 -117.66 45.50
CA GLU A 36 -24.05 -118.56 45.40
C GLU A 36 -22.78 -117.91 44.81
N GLU A 37 -22.85 -116.67 44.31
CA GLU A 37 -21.78 -116.07 43.50
C GLU A 37 -20.72 -115.31 44.30
N TRP A 38 -20.92 -115.04 45.60
CA TRP A 38 -20.08 -114.14 46.40
C TRP A 38 -19.28 -114.82 47.53
N ARG A 39 -19.70 -116.00 47.97
CA ARG A 39 -19.15 -116.64 49.18
C ARG A 39 -17.72 -117.12 48.93
N GLY A 40 -16.77 -116.69 49.75
CA GLY A 40 -15.36 -117.06 49.63
C GLY A 40 -14.56 -116.26 48.59
N LYS A 41 -15.17 -115.26 47.96
CA LYS A 41 -14.51 -114.33 47.01
C LYS A 41 -13.99 -113.07 47.71
N ASN A 42 -13.08 -112.35 47.08
CA ASN A 42 -12.60 -111.02 47.52
C ASN A 42 -13.12 -109.90 46.59
N ASP A 43 -12.72 -108.64 46.83
CA ASP A 43 -13.17 -107.50 46.02
C ASP A 43 -12.76 -107.59 44.54
N PHE A 44 -11.60 -108.18 44.22
CA PHE A 44 -11.12 -108.34 42.84
C PHE A 44 -11.93 -109.36 42.04
N ASP A 45 -12.58 -110.29 42.73
CA ASP A 45 -13.48 -111.26 42.11
C ASP A 45 -14.88 -110.69 41.84
N LEU A 46 -15.28 -109.64 42.58
CA LEU A 46 -16.63 -109.06 42.52
C LEU A 46 -16.69 -107.73 41.76
N PHE A 47 -15.63 -106.92 41.78
CA PHE A 47 -15.62 -105.58 41.19
C PHE A 47 -14.50 -105.41 40.15
N PRO A 48 -14.68 -104.51 39.17
CA PRO A 48 -13.59 -104.15 38.26
C PRO A 48 -12.35 -103.69 39.01
N LYS A 49 -11.17 -104.04 38.50
CA LYS A 49 -9.87 -103.80 39.13
C LYS A 49 -9.70 -102.41 39.79
N PRO A 50 -10.08 -101.27 39.17
CA PRO A 50 -9.91 -99.95 39.81
C PRO A 50 -10.77 -99.78 41.07
N VAL A 51 -11.99 -100.33 41.08
CA VAL A 51 -12.89 -100.29 42.23
C VAL A 51 -12.41 -101.26 43.30
N ALA A 52 -11.98 -102.46 42.90
CA ALA A 52 -11.44 -103.46 43.83
C ALA A 52 -10.17 -102.98 44.55
N GLU A 53 -9.22 -102.34 43.83
CA GLU A 53 -8.01 -101.74 44.41
C GLU A 53 -8.37 -100.66 45.44
N GLN A 54 -9.39 -99.86 45.14
CA GLN A 54 -9.86 -98.80 46.01
C GLN A 54 -10.55 -99.33 47.27
N LEU A 55 -11.40 -100.35 47.15
CA LEU A 55 -12.02 -101.04 48.29
C LEU A 55 -10.98 -101.71 49.18
N LEU A 56 -9.99 -102.42 48.59
CA LEU A 56 -8.89 -103.02 49.34
C LEU A 56 -8.07 -101.96 50.09
N PHE A 57 -7.76 -100.83 49.44
CA PHE A 57 -7.04 -99.72 50.07
C PHE A 57 -7.80 -99.20 51.30
N TRP A 58 -9.13 -99.09 51.21
CA TRP A 58 -9.97 -98.65 52.32
C TRP A 58 -10.06 -99.67 53.44
N ASP A 59 -10.19 -100.96 53.12
CA ASP A 59 -10.16 -102.03 54.09
C ASP A 59 -8.82 -102.04 54.86
N LEU A 60 -7.69 -101.86 54.17
CA LEU A 60 -6.37 -101.69 54.81
C LEU A 60 -6.29 -100.44 55.69
N HIS A 61 -6.98 -99.36 55.32
CA HIS A 61 -7.03 -98.13 56.11
C HIS A 61 -7.82 -98.33 57.41
N VAL A 62 -8.95 -99.02 57.35
CA VAL A 62 -9.75 -99.40 58.53
C VAL A 62 -8.93 -100.30 59.46
N LEU A 63 -8.17 -101.26 58.91
CA LEU A 63 -7.28 -102.13 59.68
C LEU A 63 -6.17 -101.36 60.40
N ARG A 64 -5.60 -100.35 59.73
CA ARG A 64 -4.52 -99.52 60.28
C ARG A 64 -5.01 -98.55 61.36
N GLU A 65 -6.03 -97.77 61.05
CA GLU A 65 -6.49 -96.66 61.90
C GLU A 65 -7.48 -97.13 62.98
N LYS A 66 -7.99 -98.36 62.88
CA LYS A 66 -9.00 -98.95 63.78
C LYS A 66 -10.24 -98.09 64.01
N THR A 67 -10.57 -97.23 63.04
CA THR A 67 -11.72 -96.33 63.07
C THR A 67 -12.63 -96.60 61.87
N ARG A 68 -13.92 -96.31 62.03
CA ARG A 68 -14.89 -96.42 60.94
C ARG A 68 -14.51 -95.46 59.82
N GLN A 69 -14.39 -95.98 58.61
CA GLN A 69 -14.14 -95.17 57.42
C GLN A 69 -15.38 -95.09 56.55
N CYS A 70 -15.57 -93.95 55.89
CA CYS A 70 -16.68 -93.69 54.99
C CYS A 70 -16.13 -93.16 53.67
N TYR A 71 -16.39 -93.86 52.57
CA TYR A 71 -15.91 -93.44 51.26
C TYR A 71 -16.98 -93.59 50.19
N GLU A 72 -17.09 -92.57 49.35
CA GLU A 72 -17.97 -92.55 48.18
C GLU A 72 -17.22 -93.15 46.99
N VAL A 73 -17.81 -94.16 46.35
CA VAL A 73 -17.30 -94.77 45.14
C VAL A 73 -18.40 -94.83 44.09
N ARG A 74 -18.03 -94.57 42.84
CA ARG A 74 -18.88 -94.88 41.70
C ARG A 74 -18.54 -96.27 41.22
N LEU A 75 -19.48 -97.19 41.35
CA LEU A 75 -19.33 -98.57 40.89
C LEU A 75 -20.41 -98.91 39.87
N ILE A 76 -20.20 -100.03 39.16
CA ILE A 76 -21.20 -100.62 38.28
C ILE A 76 -21.68 -101.89 38.99
N ASN A 77 -22.98 -102.01 39.24
CA ASN A 77 -23.56 -103.21 39.84
C ASN A 77 -23.54 -104.39 38.85
N GLY A 78 -23.82 -105.60 39.31
CA GLY A 78 -23.92 -106.82 38.50
C GLY A 78 -24.98 -106.77 37.39
N ARG A 79 -25.86 -105.76 37.37
CA ARG A 79 -26.82 -105.49 36.29
C ARG A 79 -26.30 -104.52 35.23
N GLY A 80 -25.10 -103.97 35.39
CA GLY A 80 -24.50 -102.99 34.47
C GLY A 80 -24.88 -101.52 34.76
N GLU A 81 -25.54 -101.23 35.87
CA GLU A 81 -25.98 -99.88 36.24
C GLU A 81 -24.92 -99.17 37.07
N ALA A 82 -24.62 -97.90 36.73
CA ALA A 82 -23.70 -97.08 37.50
C ALA A 82 -24.39 -96.54 38.77
N ILE A 83 -23.92 -96.99 39.92
CA ILE A 83 -24.37 -96.58 41.25
C ILE A 83 -23.30 -95.71 41.91
N GLN A 84 -23.71 -94.57 42.46
CA GLN A 84 -22.91 -93.83 43.44
C GLN A 84 -23.16 -94.45 44.82
N ALA A 85 -22.17 -95.10 45.39
CA ALA A 85 -22.31 -95.86 46.63
C ALA A 85 -21.38 -95.31 47.72
N LEU A 86 -21.92 -95.07 48.91
CA LEU A 86 -21.16 -94.76 50.11
C LEU A 86 -20.92 -96.03 50.90
N PHE A 87 -19.66 -96.47 50.94
CA PHE A 87 -19.21 -97.60 51.76
C PHE A 87 -18.82 -97.09 53.13
N GLN A 88 -19.35 -97.72 54.17
CA GLN A 88 -19.04 -97.42 55.55
C GLN A 88 -18.54 -98.69 56.25
N THR A 89 -17.22 -98.79 56.43
CA THR A 89 -16.56 -100.02 56.91
C THR A 89 -15.92 -99.80 58.28
N SER A 90 -16.04 -100.78 59.18
CA SER A 90 -15.50 -100.78 60.55
C SER A 90 -15.09 -102.18 61.00
N LEU A 91 -14.24 -102.28 62.04
CA LEU A 91 -13.89 -103.57 62.65
C LEU A 91 -14.94 -104.00 63.67
N ILE A 92 -15.28 -105.30 63.68
CA ILE A 92 -16.13 -105.94 64.68
C ILE A 92 -15.44 -107.20 65.23
N GLU A 93 -15.70 -107.57 66.48
CA GLU A 93 -15.24 -108.84 67.07
C GLU A 93 -16.43 -109.77 67.32
N GLU A 94 -16.31 -111.03 66.89
CA GLU A 94 -17.34 -112.05 67.06
C GLU A 94 -16.74 -113.42 67.40
N GLU A 95 -17.25 -114.09 68.43
CA GLU A 95 -16.78 -115.42 68.90
C GLU A 95 -15.25 -115.55 69.10
N GLY A 96 -14.55 -114.43 69.32
CA GLY A 96 -13.09 -114.36 69.52
C GLY A 96 -12.27 -114.03 68.27
N GLU A 97 -12.90 -113.84 67.10
CA GLU A 97 -12.26 -113.43 65.85
C GLU A 97 -12.67 -112.02 65.41
N THR A 98 -11.78 -111.29 64.73
CA THR A 98 -12.03 -109.92 64.24
C THR A 98 -12.40 -109.94 62.75
N PHE A 99 -13.45 -109.23 62.37
CA PHE A 99 -13.94 -109.10 60.99
C PHE A 99 -14.10 -107.63 60.56
N LEU A 100 -14.10 -107.38 59.26
CA LEU A 100 -14.49 -106.10 58.66
C LEU A 100 -15.99 -106.11 58.36
N PHE A 101 -16.75 -105.22 58.98
CA PHE A 101 -18.18 -105.03 58.73
C PHE A 101 -18.42 -103.75 57.95
N GLY A 102 -19.12 -103.85 56.83
CA GLY A 102 -19.42 -102.73 55.95
C GLY A 102 -20.91 -102.56 55.67
N ILE A 103 -21.37 -101.31 55.60
CA ILE A 103 -22.70 -100.91 55.14
C ILE A 103 -22.56 -100.07 53.87
N ILE A 104 -23.43 -100.29 52.89
CA ILE A 104 -23.47 -99.52 51.64
C ILE A 104 -24.76 -98.69 51.57
N THR A 105 -24.64 -97.41 51.21
CA THR A 105 -25.77 -96.52 50.90
C THR A 105 -25.72 -96.05 49.44
N ASP A 106 -26.83 -96.06 48.72
CA ASP A 106 -26.94 -95.52 47.35
C ASP A 106 -27.22 -93.99 47.39
N LEU A 107 -26.36 -93.20 46.75
CA LEU A 107 -26.41 -91.73 46.64
C LEU A 107 -26.78 -91.24 45.22
N THR A 108 -27.15 -92.13 44.31
CA THR A 108 -27.24 -91.84 42.87
C THR A 108 -28.25 -90.74 42.52
N THR A 109 -29.40 -90.69 43.21
CA THR A 109 -30.45 -89.69 42.97
C THR A 109 -30.06 -88.29 43.43
N GLU A 110 -29.35 -88.18 44.55
CA GLU A 110 -29.03 -86.90 45.19
C GLU A 110 -27.94 -86.13 44.43
N LYS A 111 -26.92 -86.83 43.93
CA LYS A 111 -25.84 -86.22 43.12
C LYS A 111 -26.33 -85.66 41.79
N ARG A 112 -27.24 -86.35 41.10
CA ARG A 112 -27.81 -85.88 39.82
C ARG A 112 -28.57 -84.56 39.98
N SER A 113 -29.21 -84.33 41.13
CA SER A 113 -29.93 -83.08 41.41
C SER A 113 -28.97 -81.89 41.63
N GLN A 114 -27.85 -82.13 42.31
CA GLN A 114 -26.88 -81.09 42.64
C GLN A 114 -26.12 -80.56 41.41
N GLU A 115 -25.69 -81.45 40.51
CA GLU A 115 -25.00 -81.06 39.27
C GLU A 115 -25.91 -80.21 38.36
N ALA A 116 -27.18 -80.60 38.19
CA ALA A 116 -28.14 -79.85 37.37
C ALA A 116 -28.34 -78.39 37.85
N ARG A 117 -28.31 -78.15 39.17
CA ARG A 117 -28.47 -76.81 39.76
C ARG A 117 -27.27 -75.90 39.49
N SER A 118 -26.05 -76.44 39.52
CA SER A 118 -24.81 -75.68 39.28
C SER A 118 -24.74 -75.15 37.84
N THR A 119 -25.06 -76.00 36.86
CA THR A 119 -25.02 -75.65 35.44
C THR A 119 -26.03 -74.56 35.09
N SER A 120 -27.21 -74.58 35.70
CA SER A 120 -28.25 -73.56 35.49
C SER A 120 -27.82 -72.18 36.02
N LEU A 121 -27.12 -72.11 37.16
CA LEU A 121 -26.62 -70.85 37.71
C LEU A 121 -25.51 -70.23 36.86
N ALA A 122 -24.59 -71.05 36.32
CA ALA A 122 -23.52 -70.57 35.46
C ALA A 122 -24.03 -69.97 34.14
N MET A 123 -25.06 -70.58 33.52
CA MET A 123 -25.70 -70.05 32.32
C MET A 123 -26.38 -68.70 32.57
N ALA A 124 -27.05 -68.53 33.71
CA ALA A 124 -27.70 -67.26 34.07
C ALA A 124 -26.68 -66.12 34.22
N ALA A 125 -25.55 -66.36 34.88
CA ALA A 125 -24.51 -65.35 35.08
C ALA A 125 -23.84 -64.89 33.77
N ALA A 126 -23.61 -65.82 32.83
CA ALA A 126 -23.05 -65.49 31.52
C ALA A 126 -24.01 -64.63 30.68
N ALA A 127 -25.32 -64.93 30.71
CA ALA A 127 -26.34 -64.14 30.04
C ALA A 127 -26.43 -62.71 30.62
N GLU A 128 -26.38 -62.58 31.96
CA GLU A 128 -26.39 -61.28 32.64
C GLU A 128 -25.17 -60.42 32.27
N THR A 129 -23.98 -61.03 32.20
CA THR A 129 -22.75 -60.34 31.80
C THR A 129 -22.82 -59.82 30.36
N ALA A 130 -23.37 -60.63 29.43
CA ALA A 130 -23.54 -60.23 28.04
C ALA A 130 -24.55 -59.08 27.89
N ILE A 131 -25.63 -59.07 28.68
CA ILE A 131 -26.59 -57.97 28.73
C ILE A 131 -25.91 -56.69 29.23
N GLN A 132 -25.21 -56.73 30.35
CA GLN A 132 -24.52 -55.57 30.91
C GLN A 132 -23.47 -54.99 29.95
N THR A 133 -22.77 -55.83 29.20
CA THR A 133 -21.76 -55.37 28.23
C THR A 133 -22.38 -54.55 27.11
N ILE A 134 -23.54 -54.96 26.60
CA ILE A 134 -24.25 -54.26 25.51
C ILE A 134 -24.92 -52.99 26.02
N GLU A 135 -25.49 -53.04 27.23
CA GLU A 135 -26.04 -51.87 27.92
C GLU A 135 -24.98 -50.82 28.28
N GLY A 136 -23.74 -51.24 28.55
CA GLY A 136 -22.62 -50.35 28.87
C GLY A 136 -21.93 -49.70 27.68
N MET A 137 -22.32 -50.02 26.43
CA MET A 137 -21.73 -49.38 25.24
C MET A 137 -22.20 -47.92 25.11
N ILE A 138 -21.26 -47.02 24.82
CA ILE A 138 -21.51 -45.57 24.67
C ILE A 138 -22.29 -45.26 23.39
N ASP A 139 -21.96 -45.93 22.29
CA ASP A 139 -22.68 -45.77 21.02
C ASP A 139 -24.02 -46.54 21.08
N PRO A 140 -25.11 -45.99 20.52
CA PRO A 140 -26.35 -46.74 20.32
C PRO A 140 -26.13 -48.05 19.56
N VAL A 141 -26.61 -49.14 20.15
CA VAL A 141 -26.56 -50.49 19.57
C VAL A 141 -27.97 -51.05 19.41
N ILE A 142 -28.26 -51.58 18.23
CA ILE A 142 -29.50 -52.29 17.91
C ILE A 142 -29.13 -53.71 17.48
N ILE A 143 -29.77 -54.71 18.10
CA ILE A 143 -29.68 -56.10 17.69
C ILE A 143 -30.92 -56.44 16.89
N LEU A 144 -30.73 -56.99 15.70
CA LEU A 144 -31.79 -57.45 14.82
C LEU A 144 -31.77 -58.97 14.76
N ASN A 145 -32.95 -59.57 14.66
CA ASN A 145 -33.07 -60.97 14.28
C ASN A 145 -32.77 -61.19 12.78
N ARG A 146 -32.71 -62.44 12.34
CA ARG A 146 -32.48 -62.81 10.94
C ARG A 146 -33.44 -62.17 9.93
N GLN A 147 -34.66 -61.81 10.32
CA GLN A 147 -35.63 -61.12 9.45
C GLN A 147 -35.47 -59.59 9.45
N GLY A 148 -34.46 -59.04 10.13
CA GLY A 148 -34.19 -57.60 10.19
C GLY A 148 -35.11 -56.82 11.13
N ARG A 149 -35.78 -57.52 12.09
CA ARG A 149 -36.60 -56.89 13.13
C ARG A 149 -35.79 -56.68 14.39
N ILE A 150 -36.07 -55.59 15.09
CA ILE A 150 -35.36 -55.18 16.30
C ILE A 150 -35.67 -56.18 17.42
N GLU A 151 -34.66 -56.91 17.87
CA GLU A 151 -34.74 -57.83 18.99
C GLU A 151 -34.36 -57.13 20.30
N ARG A 152 -33.37 -56.25 20.25
CA ARG A 152 -32.92 -55.49 21.41
C ARG A 152 -32.29 -54.16 21.02
N ILE A 153 -32.33 -53.21 21.95
CA ILE A 153 -31.65 -51.92 21.91
C ILE A 153 -30.92 -51.72 23.24
N ASN A 154 -29.81 -50.98 23.24
CA ASN A 154 -29.13 -50.60 24.48
C ASN A 154 -29.64 -49.26 25.03
N ARG A 155 -29.24 -48.93 26.26
CA ARG A 155 -29.53 -47.66 26.91
C ARG A 155 -29.11 -46.43 26.09
N ALA A 156 -27.95 -46.46 25.44
CA ALA A 156 -27.48 -45.35 24.62
C ALA A 156 -28.43 -45.02 23.45
N PHE A 157 -29.09 -46.03 22.87
CA PHE A 157 -30.13 -45.82 21.85
C PHE A 157 -31.34 -45.08 22.41
N VAL A 158 -31.78 -45.42 23.62
CA VAL A 158 -32.91 -44.77 24.29
C VAL A 158 -32.56 -43.32 24.65
N GLU A 159 -31.35 -43.08 25.16
CA GLU A 159 -30.88 -41.74 25.53
C GLU A 159 -30.73 -40.81 24.32
N LEU A 160 -30.14 -41.29 23.22
CA LEU A 160 -29.86 -40.46 22.04
C LEU A 160 -31.11 -40.20 21.17
N PHE A 161 -31.96 -41.21 20.99
CA PHE A 161 -33.10 -41.12 20.07
C PHE A 161 -34.44 -40.88 20.78
N GLY A 162 -34.51 -41.09 22.11
CA GLY A 162 -35.68 -40.75 22.93
C GLY A 162 -36.91 -41.64 22.72
N PHE A 163 -36.78 -42.74 21.97
CA PHE A 163 -37.82 -43.74 21.80
C PHE A 163 -37.79 -44.75 22.97
N SER A 164 -38.90 -44.90 23.70
CA SER A 164 -39.07 -45.99 24.69
C SER A 164 -39.49 -47.30 24.00
N GLU A 165 -39.70 -48.36 24.79
CA GLU A 165 -39.76 -49.79 24.39
C GLU A 165 -40.73 -50.28 23.28
N PRO A 166 -41.76 -49.59 22.72
CA PRO A 166 -42.52 -50.16 21.61
C PRO A 166 -41.76 -50.14 20.26
N VAL A 167 -40.43 -50.32 20.26
CA VAL A 167 -39.57 -50.46 19.08
C VAL A 167 -39.13 -51.91 18.86
N VAL A 168 -39.08 -52.72 19.92
CA VAL A 168 -38.79 -54.16 19.83
C VAL A 168 -39.89 -54.84 19.00
N GLY A 169 -39.48 -55.68 18.04
CA GLY A 169 -40.32 -56.36 17.06
C GLY A 169 -40.62 -55.57 15.78
N LYS A 170 -40.32 -54.26 15.75
CA LYS A 170 -40.50 -53.43 14.54
C LYS A 170 -39.33 -53.59 13.57
N GLU A 171 -39.59 -53.22 12.32
CA GLU A 171 -38.53 -53.13 11.30
C GLU A 171 -37.67 -51.89 11.57
N VAL A 172 -36.36 -51.99 11.31
CA VAL A 172 -35.38 -50.94 11.65
C VAL A 172 -35.22 -49.87 10.58
N TYR A 173 -35.49 -50.15 9.30
CA TYR A 173 -35.29 -49.19 8.21
C TYR A 173 -36.11 -47.90 8.31
N PRO A 174 -37.31 -47.82 8.95
CA PRO A 174 -38.01 -46.55 9.11
C PRO A 174 -37.23 -45.51 9.91
N PHE A 175 -36.28 -45.94 10.75
CA PHE A 175 -35.38 -45.03 11.45
C PHE A 175 -34.30 -44.45 10.54
N PHE A 176 -34.04 -45.03 9.37
CA PHE A 176 -33.00 -44.64 8.42
C PHE A 176 -33.60 -44.13 7.10
N PRO A 177 -34.03 -42.85 7.03
CA PRO A 177 -34.80 -42.30 5.90
C PRO A 177 -34.07 -42.36 4.56
N LEU A 178 -32.74 -42.31 4.55
CA LEU A 178 -31.93 -42.35 3.33
C LEU A 178 -31.70 -43.77 2.78
N LEU A 179 -31.95 -44.81 3.58
CA LEU A 179 -31.73 -46.19 3.17
C LEU A 179 -33.04 -46.84 2.69
N GLY A 180 -34.20 -46.50 3.28
CA GLY A 180 -35.46 -47.15 2.89
C GLY A 180 -35.42 -48.69 3.03
N GLN A 181 -36.49 -49.38 2.63
CA GLN A 181 -36.60 -50.82 2.90
C GLN A 181 -35.67 -51.67 2.03
N ASP A 182 -35.63 -51.42 0.72
CA ASP A 182 -34.90 -52.26 -0.24
C ASP A 182 -33.38 -52.14 -0.10
N VAL A 183 -32.86 -50.92 0.10
CA VAL A 183 -31.41 -50.74 0.32
C VAL A 183 -31.01 -51.34 1.65
N PHE A 184 -31.82 -51.21 2.70
CA PHE A 184 -31.50 -51.81 3.99
C PHE A 184 -31.45 -53.34 3.90
N ARG A 185 -32.38 -53.98 3.17
CA ARG A 185 -32.33 -55.42 2.89
C ARG A 185 -31.06 -55.81 2.12
N SER A 186 -30.68 -55.04 1.11
CA SER A 186 -29.44 -55.25 0.36
C SER A 186 -28.20 -55.12 1.25
N LEU A 187 -28.18 -54.17 2.19
CA LEU A 187 -27.10 -54.00 3.16
C LEU A 187 -26.99 -55.20 4.10
N LEU A 188 -28.11 -55.73 4.60
CA LEU A 188 -28.10 -56.95 5.42
C LEU A 188 -27.57 -58.14 4.62
N ALA A 189 -28.07 -58.38 3.40
CA ALA A 189 -27.59 -59.47 2.54
C ALA A 189 -26.08 -59.35 2.24
N ARG A 190 -25.60 -58.13 1.94
CA ARG A 190 -24.17 -57.88 1.75
C ARG A 190 -23.37 -58.12 3.03
N CYS A 191 -23.93 -57.83 4.21
CA CYS A 191 -23.30 -58.13 5.49
C CYS A 191 -23.23 -59.65 5.74
N GLU A 192 -24.23 -60.43 5.32
CA GLU A 192 -24.22 -61.90 5.38
C GLU A 192 -23.05 -62.49 4.59
N GLU A 193 -22.77 -61.94 3.40
CA GLU A 193 -21.65 -62.36 2.55
C GLU A 193 -20.29 -61.89 3.09
N GLN A 194 -20.18 -60.63 3.53
CA GLN A 194 -18.91 -59.97 3.82
C GLN A 194 -18.48 -60.01 5.30
N GLY A 195 -19.35 -60.46 6.21
CA GLY A 195 -19.06 -60.48 7.64
C GLY A 195 -19.49 -59.22 8.40
N ARG A 196 -19.25 -58.04 7.80
CA ARG A 196 -19.51 -56.71 8.39
C ARG A 196 -19.53 -55.59 7.34
N ILE A 197 -20.25 -54.51 7.64
CA ILE A 197 -20.23 -53.23 6.92
C ILE A 197 -19.73 -52.15 7.88
N ARG A 198 -18.79 -51.32 7.43
CA ARG A 198 -18.17 -50.26 8.22
C ARG A 198 -18.37 -48.90 7.58
N ASN A 199 -18.42 -47.87 8.43
CA ASN A 199 -18.38 -46.46 8.05
C ASN A 199 -19.46 -46.03 7.05
N LEU A 200 -20.66 -46.62 7.12
CA LEU A 200 -21.76 -46.21 6.25
C LEU A 200 -22.33 -44.89 6.77
N GLN A 201 -22.04 -43.79 6.07
CA GLN A 201 -22.64 -42.49 6.39
C GLN A 201 -24.11 -42.48 5.99
N THR A 202 -24.99 -42.15 6.93
CA THR A 202 -26.44 -42.07 6.71
C THR A 202 -27.07 -41.11 7.73
N GLN A 203 -28.40 -41.06 7.77
CA GLN A 203 -29.14 -40.29 8.76
C GLN A 203 -30.08 -41.20 9.53
N VAL A 204 -30.28 -40.90 10.81
CA VAL A 204 -31.28 -41.54 11.66
C VAL A 204 -32.31 -40.52 12.12
N LEU A 205 -33.60 -40.86 12.10
CA LEU A 205 -34.65 -39.99 12.61
C LEU A 205 -34.68 -40.01 14.14
N GLN A 206 -34.63 -38.83 14.74
CA GLN A 206 -34.90 -38.59 16.15
C GLN A 206 -36.42 -38.60 16.42
N ARG A 207 -36.82 -38.69 17.70
CA ARG A 207 -38.23 -38.68 18.10
C ARG A 207 -39.02 -37.44 17.65
N ASP A 208 -38.37 -36.29 17.52
CA ASP A 208 -38.98 -35.05 17.03
C ASP A 208 -39.08 -34.99 15.49
N GLY A 209 -38.67 -36.06 14.80
CA GLY A 209 -38.67 -36.16 13.35
C GLY A 209 -37.46 -35.52 12.67
N LYS A 210 -36.48 -34.99 13.42
CA LYS A 210 -35.27 -34.42 12.83
C LYS A 210 -34.29 -35.52 12.41
N PRO A 211 -33.68 -35.41 11.21
CA PRO A 211 -32.61 -36.30 10.81
C PRO A 211 -31.31 -35.94 11.54
N LEU A 212 -30.70 -36.93 12.19
CA LEU A 212 -29.38 -36.85 12.79
C LEU A 212 -28.36 -37.55 11.87
N PRO A 213 -27.28 -36.88 11.43
CA PRO A 213 -26.24 -37.53 10.64
C PRO A 213 -25.44 -38.51 11.50
N VAL A 214 -25.32 -39.76 11.03
CA VAL A 214 -24.67 -40.85 11.77
C VAL A 214 -23.75 -41.68 10.89
N LEU A 215 -22.80 -42.35 11.54
CA LEU A 215 -22.01 -43.43 10.96
C LEU A 215 -22.58 -44.77 11.43
N LEU A 216 -23.09 -45.57 10.50
CA LEU A 216 -23.66 -46.89 10.75
C LEU A 216 -22.63 -48.00 10.48
N ASN A 217 -22.41 -48.86 11.47
CA ASN A 217 -21.67 -50.11 11.34
C ASN A 217 -22.62 -51.28 11.54
N ILE A 218 -22.56 -52.28 10.65
CA ILE A 218 -23.39 -53.49 10.71
C ILE A 218 -22.46 -54.70 10.84
N SER A 219 -22.70 -55.59 11.79
CA SER A 219 -21.91 -56.81 12.00
C SER A 219 -22.83 -58.02 12.18
N LEU A 220 -22.39 -59.21 11.77
CA LEU A 220 -23.17 -60.44 11.97
C LEU A 220 -23.16 -60.92 13.42
N LEU A 221 -24.32 -61.37 13.90
CA LEU A 221 -24.48 -62.15 15.12
C LEU A 221 -24.64 -63.63 14.76
N ARG A 222 -23.88 -64.51 15.40
CA ARG A 222 -23.89 -65.96 15.15
C ARG A 222 -24.28 -66.73 16.40
N ASP A 223 -25.00 -67.82 16.22
CA ASP A 223 -25.38 -68.73 17.30
C ASP A 223 -24.22 -69.67 17.69
N SER A 224 -24.45 -70.53 18.70
CA SER A 224 -23.49 -71.55 19.14
C SER A 224 -23.09 -72.57 18.07
N GLN A 225 -23.88 -72.72 17.00
CA GLN A 225 -23.62 -73.60 15.86
C GLN A 225 -23.01 -72.84 14.67
N HIS A 226 -22.59 -71.59 14.87
CA HIS A 226 -22.04 -70.67 13.86
C HIS A 226 -23.03 -70.27 12.75
N ALA A 227 -24.31 -70.61 12.90
CA ALA A 227 -25.36 -70.15 12.00
C ALA A 227 -25.65 -68.66 12.26
N ILE A 228 -26.14 -67.96 11.23
CA ILE A 228 -26.50 -66.55 11.33
C ILE A 228 -27.77 -66.43 12.17
N ASP A 229 -27.64 -65.80 13.33
CA ASP A 229 -28.72 -65.57 14.29
C ASP A 229 -29.35 -64.18 14.09
N GLY A 230 -28.53 -63.21 13.68
CA GLY A 230 -28.98 -61.84 13.48
C GLY A 230 -27.89 -60.85 13.08
N PHE A 231 -28.14 -59.57 13.33
CA PHE A 231 -27.23 -58.46 13.01
C PHE A 231 -27.11 -57.50 14.19
N ILE A 232 -25.92 -56.94 14.38
CA ILE A 232 -25.63 -55.87 15.33
C ILE A 232 -25.40 -54.59 14.53
N LEU A 233 -26.20 -53.57 14.82
CA LEU A 233 -26.02 -52.21 14.31
C LEU A 233 -25.41 -51.37 15.41
N ALA A 234 -24.28 -50.73 15.15
CA ALA A 234 -23.73 -49.69 16.01
C ALA A 234 -23.81 -48.34 15.27
N ILE A 235 -24.38 -47.34 15.93
CA ILE A 235 -24.67 -46.02 15.36
C ILE A 235 -23.83 -44.99 16.10
N ARG A 236 -23.04 -44.20 15.37
CA ARG A 236 -22.23 -43.12 15.96
C ARG A 236 -22.69 -41.76 15.44
N ASP A 237 -22.95 -40.83 16.34
CA ASP A 237 -23.26 -39.44 16.00
C ASP A 237 -22.04 -38.74 15.38
N ILE A 238 -22.23 -38.13 14.20
CA ILE A 238 -21.20 -37.37 13.49
C ILE A 238 -21.59 -35.90 13.27
N SER A 239 -22.58 -35.38 14.01
CA SER A 239 -23.08 -34.00 13.86
C SER A 239 -21.98 -32.95 14.00
N ASN A 240 -21.16 -33.03 15.05
CA ASN A 240 -20.02 -32.12 15.25
C ASN A 240 -19.02 -32.18 14.09
N LEU A 241 -18.81 -33.35 13.48
CA LEU A 241 -17.88 -33.51 12.38
C LEU A 241 -18.42 -32.86 11.10
N VAL A 242 -19.70 -33.07 10.80
CA VAL A 242 -20.38 -32.44 9.66
C VAL A 242 -20.36 -30.93 9.82
N GLU A 243 -20.78 -30.42 10.99
CA GLU A 243 -20.81 -28.97 11.27
C GLU A 243 -19.41 -28.34 11.15
N THR A 244 -18.37 -28.96 11.73
CA THR A 244 -17.00 -28.44 11.64
C THR A 244 -16.51 -28.43 10.19
N THR A 245 -16.85 -29.45 9.40
CA THR A 245 -16.46 -29.55 7.99
C THR A 245 -17.18 -28.50 7.14
N GLU A 246 -18.47 -28.27 7.39
CA GLU A 246 -19.25 -27.23 6.73
C GLU A 246 -18.74 -25.83 7.09
N GLN A 247 -18.50 -25.55 8.38
CA GLN A 247 -17.93 -24.28 8.83
C GLN A 247 -16.55 -24.02 8.22
N LEU A 248 -15.70 -25.05 8.11
CA LEU A 248 -14.38 -24.92 7.48
C LEU A 248 -14.52 -24.56 6.00
N LYS A 249 -15.42 -25.26 5.29
CA LYS A 249 -15.71 -25.01 3.88
C LYS A 249 -16.28 -23.62 3.65
N GLU A 250 -17.19 -23.16 4.51
CA GLU A 250 -17.77 -21.82 4.45
C GLU A 250 -16.71 -20.74 4.69
N LYS A 251 -15.82 -20.95 5.69
CA LYS A 251 -14.68 -20.05 5.94
C LYS A 251 -13.72 -19.99 4.76
N GLU A 252 -13.37 -21.13 4.17
CA GLU A 252 -12.50 -21.22 2.98
C GLU A 252 -13.12 -20.46 1.80
N GLN A 253 -14.40 -20.72 1.49
CA GLN A 253 -15.14 -20.01 0.44
C GLN A 253 -15.23 -18.50 0.69
N THR A 254 -15.39 -18.09 1.95
CA THR A 254 -15.44 -16.67 2.32
C THR A 254 -14.09 -16.00 2.10
N LEU A 255 -12.98 -16.64 2.50
CA LEU A 255 -11.63 -16.11 2.28
C LEU A 255 -11.31 -16.00 0.78
N ASP A 256 -11.65 -17.01 0.00
CA ASP A 256 -11.50 -16.98 -1.46
C ASP A 256 -12.33 -15.87 -2.08
N ALA A 257 -13.58 -15.66 -1.61
CA ALA A 257 -14.42 -14.57 -2.09
C ALA A 257 -13.83 -13.19 -1.78
N ILE A 258 -13.28 -13.00 -0.57
CA ILE A 258 -12.63 -11.73 -0.17
C ILE A 258 -11.39 -11.46 -1.03
N LEU A 259 -10.50 -12.45 -1.18
CA LEU A 259 -9.28 -12.30 -1.98
C LEU A 259 -9.58 -11.98 -3.45
N ASN A 260 -10.61 -12.61 -4.01
CA ASN A 260 -11.01 -12.44 -5.41
C ASN A 260 -11.97 -11.26 -5.66
N ALA A 261 -12.53 -10.65 -4.61
CA ALA A 261 -13.27 -9.40 -4.72
C ALA A 261 -12.34 -8.21 -4.97
N SER A 262 -11.06 -8.30 -4.60
CA SER A 262 -10.06 -7.28 -4.92
C SER A 262 -9.70 -7.31 -6.41
N GLU A 263 -9.68 -6.13 -7.03
CA GLU A 263 -9.15 -5.93 -8.38
C GLU A 263 -7.62 -5.83 -8.39
N GLU A 264 -7.00 -5.67 -7.22
CA GLU A 264 -5.56 -5.65 -7.04
C GLU A 264 -5.00 -7.07 -7.12
N ALA A 265 -3.82 -7.24 -7.72
CA ALA A 265 -3.17 -8.54 -7.73
C ALA A 265 -2.61 -8.86 -6.34
N VAL A 266 -3.04 -9.97 -5.76
CA VAL A 266 -2.60 -10.44 -4.44
C VAL A 266 -1.91 -11.77 -4.59
N VAL A 267 -0.72 -11.89 -4.00
CA VAL A 267 0.03 -13.14 -3.90
C VAL A 267 0.52 -13.36 -2.48
N LEU A 268 0.41 -14.59 -2.01
CA LEU A 268 0.96 -15.04 -0.75
C LEU A 268 2.13 -15.97 -1.04
N VAL A 269 3.32 -15.63 -0.54
CA VAL A 269 4.54 -16.42 -0.76
C VAL A 269 5.12 -16.87 0.57
N ASP A 270 5.72 -18.06 0.59
CA ASP A 270 6.47 -18.52 1.75
C ASP A 270 7.87 -17.89 1.85
N ARG A 271 8.64 -18.26 2.88
CA ARG A 271 10.00 -17.75 3.12
C ARG A 271 10.99 -18.01 1.97
N ARG A 272 10.70 -18.93 1.05
CA ARG A 272 11.53 -19.22 -0.13
C ARG A 272 10.99 -18.51 -1.38
N GLY A 273 9.93 -17.71 -1.26
CA GLY A 273 9.25 -17.09 -2.38
C GLY A 273 8.35 -18.04 -3.15
N THR A 274 8.00 -19.21 -2.60
CA THR A 274 7.08 -20.15 -3.26
C THR A 274 5.64 -19.69 -3.06
N VAL A 275 4.85 -19.63 -4.13
CA VAL A 275 3.46 -19.19 -4.11
C VAL A 275 2.60 -20.19 -3.32
N ARG A 276 1.95 -19.69 -2.26
CA ARG A 276 0.99 -20.42 -1.42
C ARG A 276 -0.45 -20.15 -1.83
N SER A 277 -0.74 -18.91 -2.21
CA SER A 277 -2.05 -18.50 -2.70
C SER A 277 -1.91 -17.30 -3.63
N ALA A 278 -2.90 -17.11 -4.51
CA ALA A 278 -2.99 -15.98 -5.42
C ALA A 278 -4.46 -15.72 -5.76
N ASN A 279 -4.80 -14.47 -6.08
CA ASN A 279 -6.15 -14.12 -6.49
C ASN A 279 -6.32 -14.06 -8.02
N ARG A 280 -7.57 -13.86 -8.46
CA ARG A 280 -7.96 -13.78 -9.87
C ARG A 280 -7.26 -12.63 -10.60
N ALA A 281 -7.04 -11.50 -9.95
CA ALA A 281 -6.36 -10.36 -10.56
C ALA A 281 -4.91 -10.69 -10.96
N LEU A 282 -4.16 -11.38 -10.08
CA LEU A 282 -2.81 -11.87 -10.40
C LEU A 282 -2.84 -12.90 -11.54
N SER A 283 -3.82 -13.81 -11.49
CA SER A 283 -4.05 -14.83 -12.53
C SER A 283 -4.28 -14.21 -13.92
N SER A 284 -5.11 -13.16 -13.99
CA SER A 284 -5.36 -12.41 -15.22
C SER A 284 -4.12 -11.66 -15.71
N ARG A 285 -3.36 -11.02 -14.82
CA ARG A 285 -2.13 -10.27 -15.17
C ARG A 285 -1.09 -11.15 -15.87
N TYR A 286 -0.81 -12.33 -15.31
CA TYR A 286 0.22 -13.24 -15.83
C TYR A 286 -0.34 -14.34 -16.75
N GLN A 287 -1.63 -14.29 -17.09
CA GLN A 287 -2.32 -15.24 -17.97
C GLN A 287 -2.08 -16.71 -17.58
N ARG A 288 -2.14 -17.01 -16.28
CA ARG A 288 -1.95 -18.35 -15.71
C ARG A 288 -3.00 -18.63 -14.67
N THR A 289 -3.45 -19.88 -14.53
CA THR A 289 -4.45 -20.21 -13.50
C THR A 289 -3.81 -20.18 -12.11
N VAL A 290 -4.58 -19.84 -11.08
CA VAL A 290 -4.11 -19.86 -9.68
C VAL A 290 -3.56 -21.26 -9.32
N LYS A 291 -4.22 -22.31 -9.79
CA LYS A 291 -3.80 -23.70 -9.54
C LYS A 291 -2.41 -24.01 -10.12
N ASP A 292 -2.06 -23.44 -11.26
CA ASP A 292 -0.75 -23.64 -11.89
C ASP A 292 0.34 -22.77 -11.26
N MET A 293 -0.04 -21.71 -10.55
CA MET A 293 0.90 -20.84 -9.84
C MET A 293 1.32 -21.42 -8.48
N ILE A 294 0.41 -22.09 -7.78
CA ILE A 294 0.68 -22.66 -6.45
C ILE A 294 1.86 -23.64 -6.52
N GLY A 295 2.84 -23.46 -5.64
CA GLY A 295 4.05 -24.29 -5.57
C GLY A 295 5.18 -23.87 -6.51
N LEU A 296 4.95 -22.90 -7.41
CA LEU A 296 6.02 -22.29 -8.20
C LEU A 296 6.71 -21.16 -7.42
N SER A 297 7.94 -20.84 -7.83
CA SER A 297 8.61 -19.61 -7.38
C SER A 297 7.88 -18.40 -7.93
N TYR A 298 7.48 -17.47 -7.06
CA TYR A 298 6.88 -16.19 -7.45
C TYR A 298 7.79 -15.42 -8.41
N PHE A 299 9.11 -15.46 -8.19
CA PHE A 299 10.07 -14.75 -9.02
C PHE A 299 10.15 -15.28 -10.45
N ASP A 300 9.83 -16.56 -10.67
CA ASP A 300 9.81 -17.17 -12.01
C ASP A 300 8.59 -16.74 -12.83
N LEU A 301 7.55 -16.22 -12.17
CA LEU A 301 6.35 -15.67 -12.83
C LEU A 301 6.60 -14.26 -13.37
N LEU A 302 7.59 -13.55 -12.81
CA LEU A 302 7.87 -12.16 -13.11
C LEU A 302 8.81 -12.01 -14.33
N PRO A 303 8.70 -10.92 -15.11
CA PRO A 303 9.69 -10.58 -16.13
C PRO A 303 11.08 -10.41 -15.55
N LYS A 304 12.11 -10.87 -16.30
CA LYS A 304 13.52 -10.82 -15.86
C LYS A 304 14.00 -9.45 -15.39
N SER A 305 13.45 -8.36 -15.93
CA SER A 305 13.82 -6.99 -15.56
C SER A 305 13.49 -6.63 -14.11
N ILE A 306 12.54 -7.31 -13.46
CA ILE A 306 12.06 -6.96 -12.11
C ILE A 306 12.27 -8.08 -11.08
N GLN A 307 12.78 -9.25 -11.49
CA GLN A 307 12.96 -10.41 -10.59
C GLN A 307 13.84 -10.09 -9.39
N GLU A 308 15.02 -9.52 -9.61
CA GLU A 308 15.96 -9.16 -8.54
C GLU A 308 15.38 -8.12 -7.57
N LEU A 309 14.67 -7.11 -8.11
CA LEU A 309 14.02 -6.08 -7.33
C LEU A 309 12.94 -6.67 -6.40
N GLN A 310 12.10 -7.56 -6.94
CA GLN A 310 11.03 -8.23 -6.20
C GLN A 310 11.57 -9.24 -5.18
N GLN A 311 12.68 -9.91 -5.49
CA GLN A 311 13.34 -10.78 -4.52
C GLN A 311 13.87 -9.98 -3.33
N TYR A 312 14.56 -8.86 -3.59
CA TYR A 312 15.02 -7.97 -2.53
C TYR A 312 13.86 -7.46 -1.66
N PHE A 313 12.70 -7.17 -2.26
CA PHE A 313 11.50 -6.78 -1.52
C PHE A 313 11.07 -7.80 -0.49
N VAL A 314 10.89 -9.06 -0.92
CA VAL A 314 10.43 -10.15 -0.07
C VAL A 314 11.46 -10.40 1.04
N GLU A 315 12.75 -10.41 0.70
CA GLU A 315 13.84 -10.55 1.68
C GLU A 315 13.84 -9.40 2.70
N SER A 316 13.62 -8.16 2.26
CA SER A 316 13.57 -6.99 3.16
C SER A 316 12.41 -7.09 4.18
N ILE A 317 11.27 -7.64 3.78
CA ILE A 317 10.11 -7.84 4.67
C ILE A 317 10.38 -8.98 5.66
N LEU A 318 10.91 -10.10 5.17
CA LEU A 318 11.29 -11.25 6.00
C LEU A 318 12.31 -10.86 7.08
N ASN A 319 13.31 -10.06 6.72
CA ASN A 319 14.36 -9.61 7.62
C ASN A 319 13.88 -8.53 8.60
N SER A 320 13.14 -7.54 8.11
CA SER A 320 12.68 -6.41 8.95
C SER A 320 11.48 -6.76 9.84
N ARG A 321 10.72 -7.81 9.49
CA ARG A 321 9.46 -8.20 10.15
C ARG A 321 8.42 -7.06 10.18
N LYS A 322 8.51 -6.13 9.24
CA LYS A 322 7.61 -4.97 9.11
C LYS A 322 7.07 -4.86 7.69
N PRO A 323 5.91 -4.22 7.50
CA PRO A 323 5.41 -3.90 6.17
C PRO A 323 6.43 -3.06 5.38
N GLN A 324 6.54 -3.33 4.08
CA GLN A 324 7.37 -2.56 3.14
C GLN A 324 6.54 -2.19 1.91
N GLN A 325 6.95 -1.12 1.25
CA GLN A 325 6.31 -0.63 0.04
C GLN A 325 7.35 -0.34 -1.03
N MET A 326 7.00 -0.56 -2.30
CA MET A 326 7.83 -0.16 -3.42
C MET A 326 7.01 0.20 -4.65
N GLU A 327 7.64 0.88 -5.59
CA GLU A 327 7.15 1.05 -6.94
C GLU A 327 8.02 0.23 -7.89
N CYS A 328 7.41 -0.47 -8.84
CA CYS A 328 8.13 -1.15 -9.91
C CYS A 328 7.47 -0.88 -11.26
N GLU A 329 8.27 -0.68 -12.30
CA GLU A 329 7.80 -0.54 -13.67
C GLU A 329 7.89 -1.90 -14.38
N GLU A 330 6.76 -2.37 -14.92
CA GLU A 330 6.63 -3.63 -15.63
C GLU A 330 5.82 -3.43 -16.91
N ALA A 331 6.42 -3.71 -18.07
CA ALA A 331 5.76 -3.63 -19.38
C ALA A 331 5.06 -2.27 -19.67
N GLY A 332 5.63 -1.16 -19.17
CA GLY A 332 5.08 0.20 -19.35
C GLY A 332 4.00 0.59 -18.33
N HIS A 333 3.69 -0.30 -17.37
CA HIS A 333 2.84 -0.02 -16.23
C HIS A 333 3.67 0.20 -14.97
N ILE A 334 3.23 1.10 -14.10
CA ILE A 334 3.85 1.35 -12.79
C ILE A 334 2.96 0.68 -11.75
N TYR A 335 3.49 -0.34 -11.08
CA TYR A 335 2.80 -1.04 -10.00
C TYR A 335 3.30 -0.57 -8.65
N TYR A 336 2.36 -0.30 -7.76
CA TYR A 336 2.63 -0.04 -6.36
C TYR A 336 2.44 -1.34 -5.57
N ASN A 337 3.53 -1.83 -4.97
CA ASN A 337 3.54 -3.07 -4.22
C ASN A 337 3.63 -2.80 -2.73
N SER A 338 2.68 -3.34 -1.96
CA SER A 338 2.69 -3.33 -0.50
C SER A 338 2.81 -4.76 0.02
N GLY A 339 3.87 -5.04 0.77
CA GLY A 339 4.17 -6.36 1.30
C GLY A 339 4.04 -6.40 2.82
N TYR A 340 3.36 -7.42 3.34
CA TYR A 340 3.05 -7.58 4.75
C TYR A 340 3.52 -8.95 5.26
N PRO A 341 4.27 -9.01 6.38
CA PRO A 341 4.67 -10.28 6.99
C PRO A 341 3.48 -10.94 7.70
N ILE A 342 3.26 -12.22 7.43
CA ILE A 342 2.31 -13.07 8.17
C ILE A 342 3.10 -13.89 9.18
N PHE A 343 2.61 -13.93 10.42
CA PHE A 343 3.28 -14.59 11.54
C PHE A 343 2.65 -15.96 11.83
N ASP A 344 3.49 -16.93 12.16
CA ASP A 344 3.06 -18.20 12.76
C ASP A 344 2.78 -18.05 14.26
N ASP A 345 2.27 -19.12 14.87
CA ASP A 345 1.97 -19.20 16.32
C ASP A 345 3.22 -18.99 17.20
N GLN A 346 4.43 -19.10 16.64
CA GLN A 346 5.70 -18.89 17.33
C GLN A 346 6.23 -17.44 17.18
N GLY A 347 5.51 -16.57 16.47
CA GLY A 347 5.90 -15.19 16.22
C GLY A 347 7.01 -15.03 15.17
N ASN A 348 7.25 -16.05 14.35
CA ASN A 348 8.14 -15.95 13.19
C ASN A 348 7.34 -15.65 11.93
N VAL A 349 7.96 -14.94 10.98
CA VAL A 349 7.33 -14.69 9.68
C VAL A 349 7.30 -15.99 8.90
N SER A 350 6.10 -16.55 8.70
CA SER A 350 5.85 -17.76 7.92
C SER A 350 5.72 -17.46 6.43
N GLU A 351 5.03 -16.37 6.11
CA GLU A 351 4.64 -16.00 4.75
C GLU A 351 4.67 -14.48 4.58
N VAL A 352 4.65 -14.02 3.32
CA VAL A 352 4.56 -12.61 2.94
C VAL A 352 3.39 -12.45 1.99
N ALA A 353 2.42 -11.60 2.37
CA ALA A 353 1.33 -11.19 1.50
C ALA A 353 1.74 -9.94 0.72
N ILE A 354 1.70 -9.99 -0.61
CA ILE A 354 2.03 -8.88 -1.50
C ILE A 354 0.76 -8.45 -2.21
N PHE A 355 0.42 -7.17 -2.06
CA PHE A 355 -0.67 -6.49 -2.76
C PHE A 355 -0.04 -5.60 -3.83
N SER A 356 -0.51 -5.73 -5.07
CA SER A 356 0.06 -5.05 -6.24
C SER A 356 -1.05 -4.47 -7.10
N TYR A 357 -1.15 -3.14 -7.13
CA TYR A 357 -2.12 -2.45 -7.96
C TYR A 357 -1.43 -1.48 -8.92
N ASP A 358 -2.07 -1.26 -10.06
CA ASP A 358 -1.57 -0.39 -11.12
C ASP A 358 -1.83 1.07 -10.76
N VAL A 359 -0.78 1.89 -10.73
CA VAL A 359 -0.82 3.34 -10.46
C VAL A 359 -0.35 4.16 -11.66
N THR A 360 -0.34 3.57 -12.85
CA THR A 360 0.21 4.20 -14.05
C THR A 360 -0.46 5.54 -14.34
N ASP A 361 -1.78 5.60 -14.28
CA ASP A 361 -2.54 6.81 -14.61
C ASP A 361 -2.35 7.90 -13.55
N GLU A 362 -2.36 7.54 -12.26
CA GLU A 362 -2.07 8.44 -11.15
C GLU A 362 -0.66 9.02 -11.26
N LYS A 363 0.34 8.19 -11.55
CA LYS A 363 1.74 8.61 -11.69
C LYS A 363 1.96 9.49 -12.90
N LYS A 364 1.34 9.17 -14.04
CA LYS A 364 1.37 10.03 -15.23
C LYS A 364 0.73 11.38 -14.93
N SER A 365 -0.42 11.40 -14.25
CA SER A 365 -1.10 12.64 -13.84
C SER A 365 -0.25 13.47 -12.87
N GLU A 366 0.38 12.83 -11.88
CA GLU A 366 1.29 13.47 -10.92
C GLU A 366 2.51 14.10 -11.62
N GLN A 367 3.14 13.37 -12.55
CA GLN A 367 4.26 13.89 -13.34
C GLN A 367 3.84 15.06 -14.22
N LEU A 368 2.67 14.98 -14.86
CA LEU A 368 2.12 16.04 -15.68
C LEU A 368 1.86 17.31 -14.85
N GLN A 369 1.24 17.18 -13.68
CA GLN A 369 0.99 18.29 -12.76
C GLN A 369 2.31 18.94 -12.28
N ARG A 370 3.32 18.13 -11.93
CA ARG A 370 4.65 18.62 -11.57
C ARG A 370 5.31 19.39 -12.72
N ALA A 371 5.15 18.91 -13.95
CA ALA A 371 5.68 19.60 -15.11
C ALA A 371 4.98 20.94 -15.35
N LEU A 372 3.65 21.02 -15.26
CA LEU A 372 2.92 22.29 -15.36
C LEU A 372 3.41 23.31 -14.31
N TYR A 373 3.54 22.87 -13.06
CA TYR A 373 4.05 23.73 -11.99
C TYR A 373 5.47 24.21 -12.28
N SER A 374 6.35 23.30 -12.72
CA SER A 374 7.74 23.63 -13.07
C SER A 374 7.83 24.61 -14.25
N ILE A 375 6.95 24.50 -15.25
CA ILE A 375 6.89 25.44 -16.38
C ILE A 375 6.44 26.82 -15.91
N SER A 376 5.43 26.88 -15.03
CA SER A 376 4.94 28.13 -14.45
C SER A 376 6.02 28.84 -13.63
N GLU A 377 6.77 28.11 -12.80
CA GLU A 377 7.91 28.63 -12.05
C GLU A 377 9.07 29.06 -12.96
N ALA A 378 9.31 28.33 -14.06
CA ALA A 378 10.38 28.65 -15.00
C ALA A 378 10.23 30.08 -15.57
N ALA A 379 8.99 30.54 -15.80
CA ALA A 379 8.72 31.90 -16.24
C ALA A 379 9.21 32.97 -15.26
N TYR A 380 9.22 32.67 -13.96
CA TYR A 380 9.64 33.60 -12.90
C TYR A 380 11.16 33.59 -12.67
N PHE A 381 11.78 32.40 -12.68
CA PHE A 381 13.20 32.27 -12.35
C PHE A 381 14.14 32.40 -13.55
N ALA A 382 13.66 32.23 -14.78
CA ALA A 382 14.49 32.41 -15.97
C ALA A 382 14.95 33.87 -16.08
N ARG A 383 16.25 34.08 -16.30
CA ARG A 383 16.83 35.43 -16.45
C ARG A 383 16.44 36.09 -17.77
N ASP A 384 16.36 35.27 -18.82
CA ASP A 384 16.08 35.65 -20.20
C ASP A 384 15.25 34.56 -20.88
N MET A 385 14.72 34.89 -22.07
CA MET A 385 13.94 33.97 -22.90
C MET A 385 14.67 32.66 -23.23
N TYR A 386 15.97 32.72 -23.50
CA TYR A 386 16.76 31.54 -23.87
C TYR A 386 16.84 30.53 -22.72
N THR A 387 17.06 31.01 -21.50
CA THR A 387 17.08 30.21 -20.27
C THR A 387 15.71 29.55 -20.04
N LEU A 388 14.62 30.28 -20.29
CA LEU A 388 13.27 29.74 -20.20
C LEU A 388 13.08 28.56 -21.16
N PHE A 389 13.45 28.71 -22.43
CA PHE A 389 13.36 27.63 -23.42
C PHE A 389 14.17 26.39 -23.02
N LYS A 390 15.38 26.56 -22.47
CA LYS A 390 16.18 25.43 -21.95
C LYS A 390 15.51 24.70 -20.80
N ILE A 391 14.85 25.42 -19.89
CA ILE A 391 14.11 24.79 -18.79
C ILE A 391 12.90 24.04 -19.35
N VAL A 392 12.13 24.66 -20.25
CA VAL A 392 10.97 24.04 -20.92
C VAL A 392 11.38 22.77 -21.66
N HIS A 393 12.46 22.81 -22.45
CA HIS A 393 12.98 21.64 -23.15
C HIS A 393 13.31 20.50 -22.18
N ARG A 394 14.00 20.80 -21.07
CA ARG A 394 14.33 19.79 -20.05
C ARG A 394 13.09 19.17 -19.41
N ILE A 395 12.04 19.97 -19.20
CA ILE A 395 10.77 19.48 -18.64
C ILE A 395 10.07 18.59 -19.66
N ILE A 396 9.97 19.03 -20.93
CA ILE A 396 9.40 18.23 -22.01
C ILE A 396 10.15 16.90 -22.15
N ASN A 397 11.48 16.92 -22.15
CA ASN A 397 12.29 15.72 -22.30
C ASN A 397 12.13 14.70 -21.16
N LYS A 398 11.65 15.13 -19.98
CA LYS A 398 11.28 14.23 -18.88
C LYS A 398 9.89 13.63 -19.04
N LEU A 399 8.97 14.33 -19.72
CA LEU A 399 7.62 13.86 -19.99
C LEU A 399 7.58 12.94 -21.22
N ILE A 400 8.26 13.36 -22.29
CA ILE A 400 8.31 12.70 -23.59
C ILE A 400 9.76 12.72 -24.01
N SER A 401 10.32 11.56 -24.35
CA SER A 401 11.71 11.47 -24.82
C SER A 401 11.84 12.15 -26.19
N VAL A 402 12.27 13.42 -26.19
CA VAL A 402 12.40 14.25 -27.40
C VAL A 402 13.86 14.36 -27.81
N GLU A 403 14.16 13.98 -29.04
CA GLU A 403 15.52 14.09 -29.60
C GLU A 403 15.75 15.45 -30.26
N ASN A 404 14.74 15.91 -31.01
CA ASN A 404 14.73 17.20 -31.67
C ASN A 404 13.59 18.03 -31.10
N LEU A 405 13.83 19.29 -30.77
CA LEU A 405 12.79 20.18 -30.25
C LEU A 405 12.96 21.58 -30.83
N HIS A 406 11.90 22.12 -31.40
CA HIS A 406 11.84 23.44 -32.01
C HIS A 406 10.72 24.23 -31.34
N ILE A 407 11.04 25.42 -30.84
CA ILE A 407 10.08 26.38 -30.32
C ILE A 407 10.04 27.53 -31.32
N LEU A 408 8.87 27.77 -31.90
CA LEU A 408 8.65 28.82 -32.89
C LEU A 408 7.63 29.81 -32.34
N LEU A 409 7.86 31.10 -32.56
CA LEU A 409 6.97 32.19 -32.15
C LEU A 409 6.51 32.98 -33.37
N LEU A 410 5.26 33.40 -33.36
CA LEU A 410 4.70 34.29 -34.38
C LEU A 410 5.22 35.72 -34.15
N ASP A 411 5.56 36.40 -35.24
CA ASP A 411 5.91 37.82 -35.20
C ASP A 411 4.66 38.68 -34.99
N GLU A 412 4.65 39.52 -33.95
CA GLU A 412 3.57 40.47 -33.67
C GLU A 412 3.33 41.46 -34.83
N LYS A 413 4.37 41.80 -35.60
CA LYS A 413 4.29 42.78 -36.71
C LYS A 413 3.87 42.16 -38.03
N SER A 414 4.11 40.85 -38.18
CA SER A 414 3.86 40.08 -39.39
C SER A 414 3.27 38.73 -38.99
N PRO A 415 1.94 38.63 -38.81
CA PRO A 415 1.28 37.42 -38.27
C PRO A 415 1.52 36.14 -39.09
N ASP A 416 1.99 36.27 -40.32
CA ASP A 416 2.34 35.15 -41.19
C ASP A 416 3.82 34.75 -41.13
N THR A 417 4.60 35.39 -40.26
CA THR A 417 6.03 35.14 -40.09
C THR A 417 6.28 34.45 -38.75
N LEU A 418 7.02 33.35 -38.79
CA LEU A 418 7.48 32.63 -37.61
C LEU A 418 8.98 32.82 -37.46
N HIS A 419 9.41 33.08 -36.23
CA HIS A 419 10.80 33.06 -35.83
C HIS A 419 11.04 31.83 -34.94
N CYS A 420 12.18 31.16 -35.12
CA CYS A 420 12.56 29.97 -34.37
C CYS A 420 13.68 30.31 -33.37
N PRO A 421 13.36 30.89 -32.20
CA PRO A 421 14.38 31.34 -31.24
C PRO A 421 15.10 30.19 -30.53
N TYR A 422 14.56 28.97 -30.57
CA TYR A 422 15.16 27.81 -29.91
C TYR A 422 14.94 26.54 -30.72
N TYR A 423 16.02 25.84 -31.02
CA TYR A 423 15.99 24.53 -31.66
C TYR A 423 17.14 23.64 -31.17
N VAL A 424 16.86 22.35 -31.07
CA VAL A 424 17.83 21.30 -30.75
C VAL A 424 17.70 20.18 -31.77
N GLU A 425 18.83 19.72 -32.31
CA GLU A 425 18.91 18.60 -33.25
C GLU A 425 19.88 17.54 -32.73
N GLU A 426 19.48 16.27 -32.76
CA GLU A 426 20.24 15.11 -32.26
C GLU A 426 20.74 15.29 -30.81
N GLY A 427 19.97 15.99 -29.98
CA GLY A 427 20.34 16.32 -28.60
C GLY A 427 21.49 17.33 -28.46
N LYS A 428 21.98 17.91 -29.56
CA LYS A 428 23.00 18.97 -29.54
C LYS A 428 22.33 20.33 -29.71
N GLU A 429 22.60 21.23 -28.76
CA GLU A 429 22.26 22.64 -28.91
C GLU A 429 23.13 23.23 -30.01
N LEU A 430 22.53 23.60 -31.13
CA LEU A 430 23.22 24.29 -32.21
C LEU A 430 23.16 25.80 -31.91
N PHE A 431 24.29 26.38 -31.52
CA PHE A 431 24.45 27.83 -31.40
C PHE A 431 24.94 28.38 -32.75
N GLY A 432 24.14 29.24 -33.37
CA GLY A 432 24.52 29.96 -34.57
C GLY A 432 23.50 31.05 -34.85
N GLU A 433 24.02 32.26 -35.12
CA GLU A 433 23.32 33.47 -35.53
C GLU A 433 21.93 33.21 -36.11
N HIS A 434 20.91 33.86 -35.54
CA HIS A 434 19.55 34.00 -36.06
C HIS A 434 19.37 33.37 -37.44
N ARG A 435 19.13 32.05 -37.52
CA ARG A 435 18.30 31.58 -38.60
C ARG A 435 16.94 32.18 -38.28
N GLU A 436 16.69 33.37 -38.82
CA GLU A 436 15.38 33.69 -39.38
C GLU A 436 15.07 32.57 -40.37
N ALA A 437 14.76 31.38 -39.86
CA ALA A 437 14.08 30.36 -40.58
C ALA A 437 12.69 30.94 -40.72
N MET A 438 12.54 31.84 -41.70
CA MET A 438 11.28 32.33 -42.19
C MET A 438 10.54 31.07 -42.58
N VAL A 439 9.71 30.57 -41.67
CA VAL A 439 8.89 29.41 -41.95
C VAL A 439 8.09 29.82 -43.18
N GLN A 440 8.33 29.12 -44.27
CA GLN A 440 7.66 29.42 -45.52
C GLN A 440 6.15 29.31 -45.25
N GLN A 441 5.37 30.27 -45.73
CA GLN A 441 3.92 30.32 -45.47
C GLN A 441 3.21 29.00 -45.83
N ASP A 442 3.81 28.20 -46.71
CA ASP A 442 3.30 26.91 -47.21
C ASP A 442 3.92 25.67 -46.52
N GLY A 443 4.42 25.77 -45.29
CA GLY A 443 5.00 24.63 -44.55
C GLY A 443 4.01 23.90 -43.61
N LEU A 444 4.39 22.70 -43.14
CA LEU A 444 3.62 21.89 -42.16
C LEU A 444 3.27 22.66 -40.87
N ILE A 445 4.19 23.49 -40.37
CA ILE A 445 3.98 24.29 -39.15
C ILE A 445 2.88 25.34 -39.39
N SER A 446 2.92 26.05 -40.51
CA SER A 446 1.93 27.04 -40.90
C SER A 446 0.56 26.40 -41.13
N PHE A 447 0.52 25.18 -41.67
CA PHE A 447 -0.72 24.39 -41.77
C PHE A 447 -1.30 24.06 -40.39
N MET A 448 -0.47 23.55 -39.46
CA MET A 448 -0.89 23.23 -38.10
C MET A 448 -1.45 24.45 -37.34
N ILE A 449 -0.76 25.59 -37.44
CA ILE A 449 -1.20 26.84 -36.80
C ILE A 449 -2.55 27.30 -37.35
N ARG A 450 -2.75 27.24 -38.69
CA ARG A 450 -4.02 27.60 -39.32
C ARG A 450 -5.18 26.71 -38.90
N GLN A 451 -4.94 25.41 -38.74
CA GLN A 451 -5.93 24.47 -38.22
C GLN A 451 -6.16 24.63 -36.70
N GLY A 452 -5.15 25.14 -35.98
CA GLY A 452 -5.19 25.28 -34.53
C GLY A 452 -5.26 23.94 -33.79
N GLN A 453 -4.86 22.85 -34.42
CA GLN A 453 -4.90 21.49 -33.85
C GLN A 453 -3.49 20.91 -33.75
N SER A 454 -3.25 20.07 -32.75
CA SER A 454 -2.02 19.31 -32.64
C SER A 454 -2.04 18.12 -33.60
N LEU A 455 -0.91 17.87 -34.25
CA LEU A 455 -0.78 16.89 -35.32
C LEU A 455 0.34 15.90 -34.97
N LEU A 456 0.06 14.61 -35.15
CA LEU A 456 1.01 13.52 -35.09
C LEU A 456 1.01 12.82 -36.45
N LEU A 457 2.11 12.91 -37.18
CA LEU A 457 2.19 12.49 -38.57
C LEU A 457 3.35 11.52 -38.77
N THR A 458 3.10 10.43 -39.48
CA THR A 458 4.14 9.54 -40.00
C THR A 458 4.71 10.08 -41.32
N GLU A 459 5.82 9.52 -41.78
CA GLU A 459 6.41 9.86 -43.09
C GLU A 459 5.40 9.77 -44.25
N GLY A 460 4.49 8.78 -44.20
CA GLY A 460 3.42 8.62 -45.18
C GLY A 460 2.40 9.76 -45.12
N ASP A 461 1.90 10.07 -43.92
CA ASP A 461 0.93 11.15 -43.69
C ASP A 461 1.50 12.50 -44.14
N ILE A 462 2.78 12.74 -43.87
CA ILE A 462 3.48 13.97 -44.27
C ILE A 462 3.48 14.11 -45.80
N LYS A 463 3.85 13.05 -46.53
CA LYS A 463 3.87 13.05 -47.99
C LYS A 463 2.47 13.23 -48.59
N GLU A 464 1.46 12.63 -47.98
CA GLU A 464 0.07 12.77 -48.42
C GLU A 464 -0.44 14.20 -48.24
N ILE A 465 -0.33 14.76 -47.04
CA ILE A 465 -0.77 16.13 -46.72
C ILE A 465 -0.01 17.14 -47.60
N ALA A 466 1.29 16.94 -47.78
CA ALA A 466 2.08 17.79 -48.66
C ALA A 466 1.60 17.78 -50.11
N THR A 467 1.16 16.62 -50.61
CA THR A 467 0.62 16.49 -51.96
C THR A 467 -0.75 17.18 -52.08
N VAL A 468 -1.65 16.93 -51.12
CA VAL A 468 -3.02 17.45 -51.13
C VAL A 468 -3.06 18.98 -51.01
N TYR A 469 -2.23 19.54 -50.12
CA TYR A 469 -2.23 20.97 -49.80
C TYR A 469 -1.08 21.74 -50.45
N ALA A 470 -0.31 21.11 -51.35
CA ALA A 470 0.87 21.67 -52.00
C ALA A 470 1.87 22.29 -51.00
N LEU A 471 2.07 21.63 -49.85
CA LEU A 471 2.96 22.11 -48.80
C LEU A 471 4.42 21.76 -49.10
N LYS A 472 5.31 22.61 -48.62
CA LYS A 472 6.74 22.33 -48.58
C LYS A 472 7.06 21.50 -47.34
N VAL A 473 7.77 20.41 -47.58
CA VAL A 473 8.15 19.42 -46.57
C VAL A 473 9.63 19.57 -46.23
N PRO A 474 10.04 19.34 -44.96
CA PRO A 474 11.45 19.22 -44.63
C PRO A 474 12.16 18.15 -45.46
N ASP A 475 13.40 18.41 -45.86
CA ASP A 475 14.29 17.44 -46.51
C ASP A 475 15.55 17.26 -45.65
N PRO A 476 15.83 16.06 -45.12
CA PRO A 476 15.05 14.81 -45.28
C PRO A 476 13.70 14.84 -44.55
N VAL A 477 12.71 14.11 -45.09
CA VAL A 477 11.39 13.96 -44.47
C VAL A 477 11.55 13.16 -43.18
N PRO A 478 11.06 13.68 -42.03
CA PRO A 478 11.17 12.96 -40.78
C PRO A 478 10.28 11.72 -40.79
N ARG A 479 10.73 10.65 -40.13
CA ARG A 479 9.94 9.41 -40.00
C ARG A 479 8.66 9.65 -39.23
N GLN A 480 8.73 10.49 -38.21
CA GLN A 480 7.57 10.93 -37.47
C GLN A 480 7.74 12.37 -37.01
N TRP A 481 6.64 13.12 -37.09
CA TRP A 481 6.56 14.54 -36.77
C TRP A 481 5.41 14.78 -35.80
N LEU A 482 5.69 15.48 -34.71
CA LEU A 482 4.70 15.85 -33.70
C LEU A 482 4.78 17.36 -33.48
N GLY A 483 3.69 18.05 -33.77
CA GLY A 483 3.55 19.48 -33.55
C GLY A 483 2.34 19.82 -32.70
N VAL A 484 2.49 20.82 -31.83
CA VAL A 484 1.39 21.40 -31.08
C VAL A 484 1.41 22.93 -31.17
N PRO A 485 0.24 23.58 -31.34
CA PRO A 485 0.17 25.04 -31.26
C PRO A 485 0.38 25.50 -29.81
N LEU A 486 1.13 26.57 -29.63
CA LEU A 486 1.27 27.29 -28.36
C LEU A 486 0.11 28.27 -28.24
N LYS A 487 -0.90 27.92 -27.45
CA LYS A 487 -2.11 28.74 -27.22
C LYS A 487 -2.07 29.36 -25.83
N ASN A 488 -2.23 30.67 -25.73
CA ASN A 488 -2.34 31.33 -24.44
C ASN A 488 -3.72 31.10 -23.80
N GLY A 489 -3.94 31.67 -22.60
CA GLY A 489 -5.19 31.51 -21.85
C GLY A 489 -6.44 32.06 -22.54
N GLU A 490 -6.28 32.93 -23.54
CA GLU A 490 -7.37 33.49 -24.36
C GLU A 490 -7.67 32.64 -25.60
N GLY A 491 -6.87 31.59 -25.84
CA GLY A 491 -6.98 30.74 -27.02
C GLY A 491 -6.22 31.26 -28.24
N THR A 492 -5.53 32.39 -28.13
CA THR A 492 -4.69 32.96 -29.18
C THR A 492 -3.42 32.13 -29.36
N ILE A 493 -3.13 31.76 -30.60
CA ILE A 493 -1.89 31.05 -30.93
C ILE A 493 -0.75 32.07 -30.98
N ILE A 494 0.27 31.87 -30.16
CA ILE A 494 1.47 32.73 -30.12
C ILE A 494 2.67 32.08 -30.83
N GLY A 495 2.54 30.81 -31.22
CA GLY A 495 3.62 30.03 -31.78
C GLY A 495 3.32 28.54 -31.92
N ALA A 496 4.38 27.75 -32.08
CA ALA A 496 4.32 26.31 -32.22
C ALA A 496 5.48 25.64 -31.48
N LEU A 497 5.20 24.44 -30.96
CA LEU A 497 6.19 23.55 -30.37
C LEU A 497 6.23 22.28 -31.23
N VAL A 498 7.40 21.96 -31.77
CA VAL A 498 7.56 20.91 -32.78
C VAL A 498 8.69 19.98 -32.37
N THR A 499 8.44 18.69 -32.44
CA THR A 499 9.43 17.63 -32.22
C THR A 499 9.32 16.58 -33.32
N HIS A 500 10.42 15.92 -33.65
CA HIS A 500 10.45 14.91 -34.71
C HIS A 500 11.57 13.89 -34.43
N THR A 501 11.47 12.72 -35.05
CA THR A 501 12.52 11.69 -34.99
C THR A 501 12.81 11.10 -36.37
N ASN A 502 14.08 10.78 -36.59
CA ASN A 502 14.58 10.16 -37.82
C ASN A 502 15.10 8.72 -37.58
N LYS A 503 15.08 8.24 -36.34
CA LYS A 503 15.68 6.95 -35.93
C LYS A 503 14.73 5.77 -36.01
N GLU A 504 15.28 4.60 -36.31
CA GLU A 504 14.57 3.32 -36.21
C GLU A 504 14.30 2.92 -34.76
N GLY A 505 13.06 2.51 -34.45
CA GLY A 505 12.67 2.01 -33.13
C GLY A 505 12.19 3.06 -32.13
N ARG A 506 12.12 4.35 -32.51
CA ARG A 506 11.44 5.39 -31.73
C ARG A 506 10.22 5.90 -32.47
N SER A 507 9.10 5.94 -31.76
CA SER A 507 7.87 6.54 -32.27
C SER A 507 7.14 7.27 -31.15
N TYR A 508 6.57 8.43 -31.48
CA TYR A 508 5.63 9.14 -30.63
C TYR A 508 4.26 8.47 -30.71
N SER A 509 3.61 8.37 -29.55
CA SER A 509 2.27 7.83 -29.38
C SER A 509 1.22 8.94 -29.38
N GLU A 510 -0.04 8.54 -29.44
CA GLU A 510 -1.16 9.46 -29.29
C GLU A 510 -1.22 10.06 -27.88
N ASP A 511 -0.71 9.36 -26.87
CA ASP A 511 -0.58 9.87 -25.51
C ASP A 511 0.49 10.98 -25.44
N ASP A 512 1.61 10.85 -26.17
CA ASP A 512 2.63 11.90 -26.27
C ASP A 512 2.04 13.17 -26.89
N ARG A 513 1.21 13.04 -27.93
CA ARG A 513 0.49 14.18 -28.54
C ARG A 513 -0.40 14.87 -27.52
N ARG A 514 -1.17 14.11 -26.72
CA ARG A 514 -2.05 14.66 -25.68
C ARG A 514 -1.26 15.37 -24.58
N ILE A 515 -0.18 14.76 -24.09
CA ILE A 515 0.70 15.33 -23.06
C ILE A 515 1.29 16.65 -23.56
N LEU A 516 1.89 16.64 -24.76
CA LEU A 516 2.53 17.83 -25.33
C LEU A 516 1.52 18.96 -25.57
N ASN A 517 0.32 18.62 -26.06
CA ASN A 517 -0.77 19.58 -26.28
C ASN A 517 -1.29 20.16 -24.96
N PHE A 518 -1.33 19.37 -23.89
CA PHE A 518 -1.76 19.84 -22.58
C PHE A 518 -0.76 20.84 -21.99
N VAL A 519 0.54 20.51 -22.01
CA VAL A 519 1.59 21.42 -21.50
C VAL A 519 1.82 22.63 -22.40
N SER A 520 1.45 22.58 -23.69
CA SER A 520 1.66 23.69 -24.64
C SER A 520 1.01 24.99 -24.17
N SER A 521 -0.13 24.92 -23.51
CA SER A 521 -0.84 26.07 -22.96
C SER A 521 -0.03 26.79 -21.86
N GLN A 522 0.53 26.02 -20.92
CA GLN A 522 1.37 26.56 -19.86
C GLN A 522 2.69 27.10 -20.40
N ILE A 523 3.28 26.43 -21.40
CA ILE A 523 4.48 26.92 -22.09
C ILE A 523 4.17 28.25 -22.77
N ALA A 524 3.04 28.35 -23.46
CA ALA A 524 2.62 29.59 -24.12
C ALA A 524 2.48 30.75 -23.11
N MET A 525 1.77 30.51 -22.00
CA MET A 525 1.62 31.51 -20.93
C MET A 525 2.97 31.91 -20.31
N ALA A 526 3.88 30.95 -20.10
CA ALA A 526 5.22 31.22 -19.57
C ALA A 526 6.05 32.11 -20.51
N ILE A 527 6.00 31.81 -21.81
CA ILE A 527 6.68 32.60 -22.87
C ILE A 527 6.08 34.00 -22.93
N GLU A 528 4.76 34.12 -23.05
CA GLU A 528 4.07 35.41 -23.11
C GLU A 528 4.37 36.29 -21.89
N ARG A 529 4.38 35.70 -20.69
CA ARG A 529 4.76 36.40 -19.46
C ARG A 529 6.18 36.94 -19.54
N LYS A 530 7.15 36.13 -19.98
CA LYS A 530 8.56 36.54 -20.11
C LYS A 530 8.74 37.60 -21.19
N MET A 531 8.05 37.47 -22.32
CA MET A 531 8.04 38.47 -23.39
C MET A 531 7.49 39.82 -22.91
N ASN A 532 6.38 39.80 -22.16
CA ASN A 532 5.77 41.01 -21.60
C ASN A 532 6.69 41.69 -20.58
N GLU A 533 7.39 40.92 -19.75
CA GLU A 533 8.40 41.44 -18.81
C GLU A 533 9.54 42.15 -19.55
N GLU A 534 10.14 41.50 -20.55
CA GLU A 534 11.22 42.07 -21.37
C GLU A 534 10.75 43.32 -22.14
N ARG A 535 9.52 43.30 -22.67
CA ARG A 535 8.89 44.45 -23.34
C ARG A 535 8.68 45.62 -22.40
N LEU A 536 8.18 45.37 -21.19
CA LEU A 536 7.98 46.40 -20.18
C LEU A 536 9.32 47.02 -19.76
N ARG A 537 10.35 46.18 -19.55
CA ARG A 537 11.70 46.64 -19.22
C ARG A 537 12.30 47.51 -20.32
N SER A 538 12.17 47.09 -21.58
CA SER A 538 12.65 47.85 -22.74
C SER A 538 11.93 49.19 -22.87
N LYS A 539 10.58 49.21 -22.75
CA LYS A 539 9.79 50.45 -22.77
C LYS A 539 10.17 51.40 -21.64
N ASN A 540 10.36 50.90 -20.42
CA ASN A 540 10.79 51.72 -19.28
C ASN A 540 12.19 52.32 -19.49
N ALA A 541 13.13 51.55 -20.06
CA ALA A 541 14.44 52.07 -20.41
C ALA A 541 14.36 53.16 -21.49
N GLN A 542 13.54 52.95 -22.52
CA GLN A 542 13.30 53.96 -23.57
C GLN A 542 12.65 55.24 -23.01
N LEU A 543 11.66 55.12 -22.13
CA LEU A 543 11.03 56.28 -21.47
C LEU A 543 12.03 57.06 -20.62
N LYS A 544 12.93 56.36 -19.91
CA LYS A 544 13.99 57.00 -19.13
C LYS A 544 14.94 57.79 -20.03
N MET A 545 15.42 57.19 -21.11
CA MET A 545 16.30 57.86 -22.10
C MET A 545 15.60 59.08 -22.74
N LEU A 546 14.32 58.96 -23.11
CA LEU A 546 13.54 60.07 -23.66
C LEU A 546 13.38 61.22 -22.65
N THR A 547 13.11 60.90 -21.39
CA THR A 547 12.96 61.90 -20.32
C THR A 547 14.27 62.66 -20.10
N GLU A 548 15.40 61.94 -20.01
CA GLU A 548 16.73 62.55 -19.89
C GLU A 548 17.05 63.44 -21.11
N GLY A 549 16.76 62.97 -22.33
CA GLY A 549 16.94 63.73 -23.57
C GLY A 549 16.11 65.03 -23.61
N ILE A 550 14.86 65.00 -23.15
CA ILE A 550 14.00 66.19 -23.07
C ILE A 550 14.54 67.20 -22.05
N ILE A 551 14.96 66.75 -20.86
CA ILE A 551 15.56 67.63 -19.84
C ILE A 551 16.79 68.32 -20.40
N LEU A 552 17.70 67.57 -21.05
CA LEU A 552 18.90 68.13 -21.66
C LEU A 552 18.59 69.10 -22.80
N SER A 553 17.54 68.84 -23.59
CA SER A 553 17.11 69.76 -24.66
C SER A 553 16.59 71.09 -24.10
N LEU A 554 15.86 71.06 -22.97
CA LEU A 554 15.40 72.28 -22.28
C LEU A 554 16.56 73.10 -21.72
N VAL A 555 17.53 72.43 -21.10
CA VAL A 555 18.80 73.03 -20.63
C VAL A 555 19.50 73.74 -21.79
N GLN A 556 19.72 73.03 -22.91
CA GLN A 556 20.36 73.61 -24.09
C GLN A 556 19.61 74.81 -24.67
N ALA A 557 18.27 74.76 -24.73
CA ALA A 557 17.46 75.86 -25.24
C ALA A 557 17.65 77.16 -24.42
N VAL A 558 17.87 77.03 -23.11
CA VAL A 558 18.14 78.15 -22.21
C VAL A 558 19.55 78.67 -22.39
N GLU A 559 20.55 77.77 -22.43
CA GLU A 559 21.96 78.11 -22.65
C GLU A 559 22.18 78.84 -23.99
N ILE A 560 21.41 78.53 -25.04
CA ILE A 560 21.46 79.27 -26.32
C ILE A 560 21.04 80.74 -26.15
N ARG A 561 20.05 81.03 -25.29
CA ARG A 561 19.59 82.41 -25.04
C ARG A 561 20.42 83.16 -24.01
N ASP A 562 21.11 82.43 -23.13
CA ASP A 562 22.05 82.94 -22.13
C ASP A 562 23.45 82.31 -22.35
N PRO A 563 24.23 82.80 -23.33
CA PRO A 563 25.50 82.19 -23.74
C PRO A 563 26.53 82.05 -22.61
N TYR A 564 26.34 82.76 -21.50
CA TYR A 564 27.23 82.75 -20.33
C TYR A 564 26.92 81.63 -19.33
N THR A 565 25.83 80.90 -19.54
CA THR A 565 25.43 79.75 -18.72
C THR A 565 25.81 78.40 -19.34
N ALA A 566 26.61 78.38 -20.42
CA ALA A 566 27.05 77.12 -21.04
C ALA A 566 27.73 76.19 -20.02
N GLY A 567 27.12 75.03 -19.78
CA GLY A 567 27.56 74.03 -18.81
C GLY A 567 27.34 74.42 -17.34
N HIS A 568 26.84 75.63 -17.04
CA HIS A 568 26.55 76.09 -15.67
C HIS A 568 25.51 75.21 -15.01
N GLN A 569 24.38 74.97 -15.70
CA GLN A 569 23.30 74.15 -15.16
C GLN A 569 23.77 72.73 -14.83
N GLN A 570 24.67 72.17 -15.66
CA GLN A 570 25.26 70.85 -15.40
C GLN A 570 26.21 70.84 -14.19
N ARG A 571 27.06 71.87 -14.05
CA ARG A 571 27.98 71.99 -12.90
C ARG A 571 27.23 72.21 -11.59
N VAL A 572 26.21 73.08 -11.59
CA VAL A 572 25.32 73.29 -10.45
C VAL A 572 24.60 71.99 -10.09
N ALA A 573 24.07 71.26 -11.07
CA ALA A 573 23.42 69.98 -10.82
C ALA A 573 24.35 68.91 -10.25
N SER A 574 25.58 68.81 -10.77
CA SER A 574 26.58 67.88 -10.27
C SER A 574 26.96 68.19 -8.81
N LEU A 575 27.18 69.47 -8.48
CA LEU A 575 27.49 69.88 -7.12
C LEU A 575 26.28 69.69 -6.18
N ALA A 576 25.08 70.08 -6.61
CA ALA A 576 23.85 69.91 -5.82
C ALA A 576 23.56 68.43 -5.52
N GLU A 577 23.76 67.54 -6.51
CA GLU A 577 23.64 66.09 -6.33
C GLU A 577 24.67 65.57 -5.31
N ALA A 578 25.93 65.99 -5.42
CA ALA A 578 26.98 65.59 -4.50
C ALA A 578 26.67 66.06 -3.06
N ILE A 579 26.20 67.30 -2.89
CA ILE A 579 25.77 67.84 -1.60
C ILE A 579 24.61 67.01 -1.02
N ALA A 580 23.57 66.75 -1.82
CA ALA A 580 22.43 65.96 -1.38
C ALA A 580 22.84 64.53 -0.94
N ARG A 581 23.76 63.89 -1.66
CA ARG A 581 24.33 62.57 -1.29
C ARG A 581 25.12 62.65 0.01
N LYS A 582 25.98 63.66 0.17
CA LYS A 582 26.80 63.86 1.39
C LYS A 582 25.94 64.09 2.62
N MET A 583 24.81 64.79 2.46
CA MET A 583 23.82 65.01 3.51
C MET A 583 22.93 63.80 3.80
N GLY A 584 23.09 62.68 3.09
CA GLY A 584 22.37 61.43 3.35
C GLY A 584 20.91 61.43 2.87
N LEU A 585 20.56 62.24 1.88
CA LEU A 585 19.20 62.23 1.33
C LEU A 585 18.88 60.91 0.62
N HIS A 586 17.60 60.51 0.62
CA HIS A 586 17.12 59.34 -0.11
C HIS A 586 17.40 59.47 -1.62
N PRO A 587 17.75 58.38 -2.35
CA PRO A 587 18.12 58.43 -3.77
C PRO A 587 17.13 59.17 -4.68
N GLU A 588 15.83 59.07 -4.40
CA GLU A 588 14.80 59.81 -5.14
C GLU A 588 14.87 61.33 -4.94
N ARG A 589 15.21 61.79 -3.72
CA ARG A 589 15.39 63.22 -3.42
C ARG A 589 16.70 63.75 -3.99
N VAL A 590 17.75 62.94 -3.98
CA VAL A 590 19.02 63.26 -4.66
C VAL A 590 18.79 63.50 -6.15
N GLU A 591 18.08 62.58 -6.81
CA GLU A 591 17.76 62.71 -8.24
C GLU A 591 16.85 63.91 -8.51
N ALA A 592 15.85 64.17 -7.65
CA ALA A 592 15.00 65.34 -7.78
C ALA A 592 15.78 66.66 -7.61
N THR A 593 16.75 66.70 -6.69
CA THR A 593 17.67 67.85 -6.50
C THR A 593 18.51 68.08 -7.75
N ARG A 594 19.06 67.01 -8.34
CA ARG A 594 19.83 67.07 -9.59
C ARG A 594 19.00 67.60 -10.75
N ILE A 595 17.78 67.09 -10.94
CA ILE A 595 16.87 67.54 -12.01
C ILE A 595 16.43 68.99 -11.78
N ALA A 596 16.07 69.36 -10.55
CA ALA A 596 15.72 70.74 -10.19
C ALA A 596 16.89 71.70 -10.44
N ALA A 597 18.11 71.31 -10.07
CA ALA A 597 19.32 72.07 -10.37
C ALA A 597 19.62 72.19 -11.87
N LEU A 598 19.33 71.18 -12.69
CA LEU A 598 19.43 71.32 -14.16
C LEU A 598 18.43 72.35 -14.70
N LEU A 599 17.22 72.36 -14.16
CA LEU A 599 16.09 73.14 -14.69
C LEU A 599 15.87 74.48 -13.97
N HIS A 600 16.66 74.84 -12.96
CA HIS A 600 16.39 75.99 -12.07
C HIS A 600 16.19 77.29 -12.84
N ASP A 601 16.99 77.46 -13.88
CA ASP A 601 17.07 78.65 -14.72
C ASP A 601 16.21 78.59 -16.00
N VAL A 602 15.36 77.57 -16.20
CA VAL A 602 14.60 77.41 -17.45
C VAL A 602 13.71 78.62 -17.79
N GLY A 603 13.24 79.34 -16.78
CA GLY A 603 12.46 80.56 -16.89
C GLY A 603 13.21 81.75 -17.48
N LYS A 604 14.56 81.73 -17.53
CA LYS A 604 15.35 82.75 -18.23
C LYS A 604 15.02 82.82 -19.72
N ILE A 605 14.38 81.79 -20.29
CA ILE A 605 13.86 81.82 -21.65
C ILE A 605 12.86 82.97 -21.89
N ALA A 606 12.19 83.48 -20.86
CA ALA A 606 11.27 84.62 -20.97
C ALA A 606 11.97 85.98 -20.83
N VAL A 607 13.24 86.01 -20.41
CA VAL A 607 14.03 87.24 -20.25
C VAL A 607 14.67 87.61 -21.59
N PRO A 608 14.59 88.88 -22.04
CA PRO A 608 15.28 89.34 -23.25
C PRO A 608 16.80 89.09 -23.18
N SER A 609 17.38 88.57 -24.26
CA SER A 609 18.81 88.23 -24.31
C SER A 609 19.71 89.46 -24.14
N GLU A 610 19.24 90.65 -24.51
CA GLU A 610 19.93 91.93 -24.31
C GLU A 610 20.10 92.27 -22.82
N LEU A 611 19.18 91.83 -21.96
CA LEU A 611 19.30 92.01 -20.50
C LEU A 611 20.23 90.96 -19.89
N LEU A 612 20.18 89.71 -20.37
CA LEU A 612 21.07 88.63 -19.91
C LEU A 612 22.54 88.89 -20.28
N SER A 613 22.77 89.54 -21.42
CA SER A 613 24.12 89.82 -21.96
C SER A 613 24.61 91.26 -21.78
N LYS A 614 23.89 92.09 -20.99
CA LYS A 614 24.17 93.53 -20.88
C LYS A 614 25.57 93.82 -20.29
N PRO A 615 26.42 94.62 -20.97
CA PRO A 615 27.65 95.15 -20.40
C PRO A 615 27.42 96.23 -19.36
N GLY A 616 27.37 95.82 -18.09
CA GLY A 616 27.35 96.73 -16.94
C GLY A 616 26.33 96.33 -15.88
N LYS A 617 26.07 97.24 -14.93
CA LYS A 617 25.04 97.03 -13.91
C LYS A 617 23.64 97.16 -14.54
N LEU A 618 22.76 96.25 -14.14
CA LEU A 618 21.33 96.35 -14.44
C LEU A 618 20.68 97.42 -13.55
N SER A 619 19.74 98.17 -14.11
CA SER A 619 18.84 99.02 -13.34
C SER A 619 17.88 98.18 -12.48
N GLU A 620 17.25 98.80 -11.49
CA GLU A 620 16.29 98.10 -10.61
C GLU A 620 15.14 97.46 -11.39
N LEU A 621 14.62 98.13 -12.42
CA LEU A 621 13.57 97.61 -13.30
C LEU A 621 14.05 96.39 -14.11
N GLU A 622 15.27 96.47 -14.66
CA GLU A 622 15.86 95.35 -15.40
C GLU A 622 16.13 94.15 -14.49
N LEU A 623 16.62 94.39 -13.26
CA LEU A 623 16.83 93.35 -12.27
C LEU A 623 15.52 92.70 -11.83
N ALA A 624 14.45 93.49 -11.67
CA ALA A 624 13.11 92.98 -11.34
C ALA A 624 12.58 92.04 -12.43
N LEU A 625 12.86 92.31 -13.71
CA LEU A 625 12.50 91.40 -14.81
C LEU A 625 13.28 90.08 -14.73
N ILE A 626 14.58 90.10 -14.42
CA ILE A 626 15.36 88.87 -14.26
C ILE A 626 14.88 88.06 -13.06
N ARG A 627 14.53 88.70 -11.93
CA ARG A 627 14.03 88.03 -10.72
C ARG A 627 12.70 87.29 -10.91
N GLN A 628 12.01 87.45 -12.05
CA GLN A 628 10.83 86.67 -12.38
C GLN A 628 11.14 85.26 -12.87
N HIS A 629 12.38 84.94 -13.26
CA HIS A 629 12.69 83.64 -13.85
C HIS A 629 12.35 82.44 -12.95
N PRO A 630 12.43 82.45 -11.60
CA PRO A 630 12.01 81.29 -10.80
C PRO A 630 10.50 81.05 -10.91
N VAL A 631 9.70 82.11 -10.98
CA VAL A 631 8.24 82.04 -11.18
C VAL A 631 7.92 81.50 -12.57
N VAL A 632 8.65 81.96 -13.59
CA VAL A 632 8.50 81.44 -14.96
C VAL A 632 8.93 79.98 -15.03
N SER A 633 10.05 79.60 -14.42
CA SER A 633 10.52 78.22 -14.33
C SER A 633 9.46 77.33 -13.67
N TYR A 634 8.89 77.75 -12.54
CA TYR A 634 7.78 77.05 -11.89
C TYR A 634 6.60 76.87 -12.85
N ASN A 635 6.17 77.93 -13.55
CA ASN A 635 5.04 77.87 -14.46
C ASN A 635 5.26 76.96 -15.67
N ILE A 636 6.50 76.85 -16.16
CA ILE A 636 6.90 75.91 -17.21
C ILE A 636 6.83 74.47 -16.68
N LEU A 637 7.33 74.23 -15.47
CA LEU A 637 7.53 72.89 -14.92
C LEU A 637 6.32 72.31 -14.17
N ARG A 638 5.41 73.15 -13.64
CA ARG A 638 4.31 72.74 -12.74
C ARG A 638 3.33 71.73 -13.34
N ASN A 639 3.26 71.64 -14.67
CA ASN A 639 2.38 70.70 -15.37
C ASN A 639 3.05 69.34 -15.64
N ILE A 640 4.35 69.22 -15.38
CA ILE A 640 5.09 67.97 -15.52
C ILE A 640 4.98 67.17 -14.22
N GLN A 641 4.53 65.93 -14.32
CA GLN A 641 4.36 65.03 -13.18
C GLN A 641 5.69 64.39 -12.79
N PHE A 642 6.49 65.10 -12.01
CA PHE A 642 7.69 64.54 -11.39
C PHE A 642 7.34 63.77 -10.11
N SER A 643 8.22 62.85 -9.69
CA SER A 643 8.06 62.08 -8.45
C SER A 643 8.21 62.92 -7.17
N GLN A 644 8.79 64.12 -7.29
CA GLN A 644 9.02 65.08 -6.22
C GLN A 644 8.60 66.48 -6.71
N PRO A 645 8.38 67.47 -5.83
CA PRO A 645 7.89 68.81 -6.23
C PRO A 645 9.01 69.67 -6.86
N ILE A 646 9.59 69.21 -7.97
CA ILE A 646 10.72 69.84 -8.68
C ILE A 646 10.40 71.29 -9.06
N ALA A 647 9.19 71.57 -9.54
CA ALA A 647 8.77 72.94 -9.86
C ALA A 647 8.88 73.86 -8.63
N GLN A 648 8.48 73.36 -7.45
CA GLN A 648 8.59 74.11 -6.19
C GLN A 648 10.07 74.32 -5.82
N PHE A 649 10.90 73.29 -5.97
CA PHE A 649 12.32 73.42 -5.66
C PHE A 649 12.99 74.51 -6.49
N VAL A 650 12.62 74.55 -7.78
CA VAL A 650 13.06 75.57 -8.71
C VAL A 650 12.43 76.94 -8.42
N LEU A 651 11.22 77.04 -7.89
CA LEU A 651 10.65 78.34 -7.51
C LEU A 651 11.47 79.02 -6.40
N GLU A 652 11.94 78.22 -5.45
CA GLU A 652 12.55 78.68 -4.20
C GLU A 652 14.08 78.77 -4.23
N HIS A 653 14.74 78.41 -5.34
CA HIS A 653 16.21 78.30 -5.38
C HIS A 653 16.97 79.61 -5.16
N HIS A 654 16.28 80.76 -5.20
CA HIS A 654 16.82 82.08 -4.87
C HIS A 654 16.35 82.64 -3.51
N GLU A 655 15.54 81.88 -2.77
CA GLU A 655 15.22 82.19 -1.39
C GLU A 655 16.48 82.11 -0.51
N LYS A 656 16.49 82.89 0.57
CA LYS A 656 17.64 83.03 1.48
C LYS A 656 17.18 82.78 2.91
N MET A 657 18.06 82.23 3.74
CA MET A 657 17.69 81.82 5.11
C MET A 657 17.10 82.96 5.96
N ASN A 658 17.47 84.21 5.71
CA ASN A 658 16.97 85.41 6.39
C ASN A 658 15.79 86.12 5.70
N GLY A 659 15.17 85.54 4.67
CA GLY A 659 13.99 86.13 4.01
C GLY A 659 14.29 87.24 3.01
N SER A 660 15.57 87.60 2.83
CA SER A 660 15.99 88.62 1.84
C SER A 660 15.99 88.11 0.39
N GLY A 661 15.63 86.84 0.19
CA GLY A 661 15.51 86.18 -1.10
C GLY A 661 14.26 86.56 -1.89
N TYR A 662 14.05 85.86 -3.01
CA TYR A 662 12.91 86.04 -3.90
C TYR A 662 12.53 84.68 -4.52
N PRO A 663 11.29 84.49 -5.02
CA PRO A 663 10.23 85.50 -5.23
C PRO A 663 9.27 85.74 -4.07
N ALA A 664 9.20 84.85 -3.08
CA ALA A 664 8.22 84.89 -1.99
C ALA A 664 8.78 85.41 -0.66
N GLY A 665 10.11 85.51 -0.52
CA GLY A 665 10.74 86.00 0.71
C GLY A 665 10.60 84.99 1.85
N LEU A 666 10.77 83.70 1.54
CA LEU A 666 10.66 82.62 2.51
C LEU A 666 11.85 82.64 3.48
N GLU A 667 11.59 82.26 4.73
CA GLU A 667 12.58 82.28 5.81
C GLU A 667 12.81 80.89 6.40
N GLY A 668 14.08 80.61 6.72
CA GLY A 668 14.50 79.43 7.48
C GLY A 668 13.94 78.12 6.94
N GLU A 669 13.19 77.42 7.79
CA GLU A 669 12.69 76.08 7.47
C GLU A 669 11.58 76.03 6.41
N ASN A 670 11.00 77.18 6.05
CA ASN A 670 9.95 77.26 5.04
C ASN A 670 10.47 77.07 3.60
N ILE A 671 11.78 77.14 3.39
CA ILE A 671 12.43 76.86 2.10
C ILE A 671 12.69 75.36 2.02
N ASN A 672 12.35 74.69 0.92
CA ASN A 672 12.67 73.27 0.75
C ASN A 672 14.18 73.03 0.81
N LEU A 673 14.61 71.93 1.45
CA LEU A 673 16.02 71.61 1.61
C LEU A 673 16.74 71.51 0.24
N GLU A 674 16.08 70.92 -0.74
CA GLU A 674 16.54 70.81 -2.13
C GLU A 674 16.83 72.20 -2.73
N SER A 675 15.97 73.18 -2.49
CA SER A 675 16.18 74.57 -2.93
C SER A 675 17.34 75.23 -2.23
N ARG A 676 17.53 74.97 -0.93
CA ARG A 676 18.71 75.46 -0.18
C ARG A 676 20.00 74.88 -0.74
N ILE A 677 19.98 73.59 -1.10
CA ILE A 677 21.11 72.92 -1.77
C ILE A 677 21.41 73.56 -3.13
N ILE A 678 20.38 73.76 -3.97
CA ILE A 678 20.53 74.40 -5.28
C ILE A 678 21.06 75.83 -5.14
N CYS A 679 20.54 76.61 -4.18
CA CYS A 679 20.96 77.97 -3.88
C CYS A 679 22.47 78.06 -3.57
N VAL A 680 22.98 77.14 -2.72
CA VAL A 680 24.41 77.08 -2.41
C VAL A 680 25.22 76.64 -3.64
N ALA A 681 24.77 75.61 -4.36
CA ALA A 681 25.48 75.10 -5.54
C ALA A 681 25.57 76.14 -6.66
N ASP A 682 24.49 76.89 -6.92
CA ASP A 682 24.44 77.98 -7.90
C ASP A 682 25.42 79.10 -7.53
N VAL A 683 25.42 79.55 -6.27
CA VAL A 683 26.34 80.60 -5.82
C VAL A 683 27.80 80.17 -5.96
N VAL A 684 28.12 78.92 -5.61
CA VAL A 684 29.48 78.40 -5.73
C VAL A 684 29.93 78.38 -7.19
N ASP A 685 29.15 77.81 -8.11
CA ASP A 685 29.51 77.79 -9.53
C ASP A 685 29.58 79.21 -10.11
N SER A 686 28.64 80.08 -9.73
CA SER A 686 28.56 81.47 -10.19
C SER A 686 29.75 82.32 -9.76
N LEU A 687 30.35 82.06 -8.59
CA LEU A 687 31.55 82.74 -8.10
C LEU A 687 32.85 82.13 -8.65
N ALA A 688 32.86 80.81 -8.85
CA ALA A 688 34.02 80.07 -9.33
C ALA A 688 34.21 80.17 -10.85
N SER A 689 33.14 80.38 -11.63
CA SER A 689 33.17 80.44 -13.10
C SER A 689 33.48 81.84 -13.65
N HIS A 690 34.05 81.89 -14.86
CA HIS A 690 34.36 83.15 -15.55
C HIS A 690 33.09 83.77 -16.16
N ARG A 691 32.85 85.08 -15.92
CA ARG A 691 31.74 85.84 -16.51
C ARG A 691 32.27 87.09 -17.25
N PRO A 692 31.55 87.66 -18.24
CA PRO A 692 32.04 88.73 -19.14
C PRO A 692 32.53 90.00 -18.45
N TYR A 693 32.01 90.27 -17.25
CA TYR A 693 32.30 91.48 -16.46
C TYR A 693 32.97 91.16 -15.12
N ARG A 694 33.31 89.88 -14.87
CA ARG A 694 33.92 89.43 -13.62
C ARG A 694 34.80 88.19 -13.86
N PRO A 695 36.14 88.32 -13.72
CA PRO A 695 37.00 87.14 -13.76
C PRO A 695 36.63 86.16 -12.65
N ALA A 696 36.81 84.86 -12.93
CA ALA A 696 36.64 83.78 -11.96
C ALA A 696 37.44 84.09 -10.68
N ARG A 697 36.78 84.07 -9.53
CA ARG A 697 37.41 84.31 -8.22
C ARG A 697 38.08 83.06 -7.65
N GLY A 698 37.86 81.92 -8.28
CA GLY A 698 38.35 80.60 -7.84
C GLY A 698 37.45 79.96 -6.79
N ILE A 699 37.55 78.64 -6.69
CA ILE A 699 36.72 77.82 -5.78
C ILE A 699 36.97 78.20 -4.31
N GLU A 700 38.22 78.47 -3.92
CA GLU A 700 38.54 78.84 -2.53
C GLU A 700 37.80 80.11 -2.06
N GLN A 701 37.75 81.14 -2.90
CA GLN A 701 37.01 82.36 -2.59
C GLN A 701 35.50 82.13 -2.58
N ALA A 702 34.98 81.27 -3.46
CA ALA A 702 33.56 80.91 -3.47
C ALA A 702 33.17 80.18 -2.17
N LEU A 703 34.02 79.25 -1.70
CA LEU A 703 33.81 78.54 -0.44
C LEU A 703 33.92 79.48 0.77
N GLN A 704 34.85 80.44 0.75
CA GLN A 704 34.97 81.44 1.82
C GLN A 704 33.71 82.31 1.93
N GLU A 705 33.17 82.80 0.80
CA GLU A 705 31.95 83.62 0.76
C GLU A 705 30.74 82.89 1.38
N ILE A 706 30.50 81.64 0.97
CA ILE A 706 29.36 80.88 1.50
C ILE A 706 29.54 80.54 2.98
N GLN A 707 30.78 80.40 3.46
CA GLN A 707 31.09 80.18 4.88
C GLN A 707 30.83 81.43 5.72
N GLU A 708 31.24 82.61 5.24
CA GLU A 708 31.00 83.89 5.93
C GLU A 708 29.51 84.23 6.05
N GLN A 709 28.69 83.76 5.10
CA GLN A 709 27.24 83.99 5.05
C GLN A 709 26.41 82.78 5.53
N ALA A 710 27.05 81.75 6.09
CA ALA A 710 26.39 80.56 6.59
C ALA A 710 25.49 80.88 7.80
N GLY A 711 24.27 80.37 7.81
CA GLY A 711 23.25 80.67 8.83
C GLY A 711 22.57 82.04 8.67
N ILE A 712 23.04 82.90 7.76
CA ILE A 712 22.45 84.21 7.46
C ILE A 712 21.73 84.16 6.11
N LEU A 713 22.49 83.95 5.03
CA LEU A 713 21.93 83.86 3.68
C LEU A 713 21.77 82.41 3.23
N TYR A 714 22.67 81.54 3.67
CA TYR A 714 22.75 80.13 3.25
C TYR A 714 22.54 79.19 4.43
N ASP A 715 21.98 78.01 4.16
CA ASP A 715 21.79 76.99 5.19
C ASP A 715 23.15 76.46 5.68
N ALA A 716 23.37 76.50 7.00
CA ALA A 716 24.67 76.17 7.58
C ALA A 716 25.06 74.70 7.38
N GLU A 717 24.11 73.77 7.41
CA GLU A 717 24.39 72.34 7.22
C GLU A 717 24.68 72.03 5.74
N VAL A 718 23.98 72.70 4.81
CA VAL A 718 24.27 72.62 3.37
C VAL A 718 25.66 73.16 3.06
N VAL A 719 26.02 74.34 3.60
CA VAL A 719 27.35 74.93 3.42
C VAL A 719 28.44 74.02 3.98
N LYS A 720 28.23 73.46 5.17
CA LYS A 720 29.16 72.51 5.78
C LYS A 720 29.38 71.28 4.90
N ALA A 721 28.32 70.69 4.36
CA ALA A 721 28.40 69.55 3.44
C ALA A 721 29.15 69.93 2.15
N CYS A 722 28.85 71.10 1.57
CA CYS A 722 29.53 71.63 0.38
C CYS A 722 31.04 71.82 0.63
N CYS A 723 31.43 72.45 1.75
CA CYS A 723 32.85 72.65 2.07
C CYS A 723 33.59 71.33 2.33
N SER A 724 32.95 70.36 2.99
CA SER A 724 33.51 69.01 3.21
C SER A 724 33.75 68.30 1.87
N LEU A 725 32.82 68.38 0.91
CA LEU A 725 33.00 67.77 -0.42
C LEU A 725 34.28 68.25 -1.14
N PHE A 726 34.56 69.55 -1.12
CA PHE A 726 35.75 70.10 -1.78
C PHE A 726 37.04 69.86 -0.99
N LYS A 727 37.01 69.94 0.34
CA LYS A 727 38.23 69.86 1.18
C LYS A 727 38.62 68.44 1.57
N GLU A 728 37.64 67.57 1.78
CA GLU A 728 37.84 66.22 2.32
C GLU A 728 37.63 65.15 1.23
N ASP A 729 36.61 65.29 0.39
CA ASP A 729 36.26 64.28 -0.62
C ASP A 729 36.87 64.55 -2.01
N GLY A 730 37.61 65.66 -2.16
CA GLY A 730 38.32 66.00 -3.39
C GLY A 730 37.42 66.25 -4.61
N PHE A 731 36.19 66.76 -4.40
CA PHE A 731 35.27 67.07 -5.49
C PHE A 731 35.90 68.09 -6.46
N MET A 732 35.83 67.79 -7.76
CA MET A 732 36.25 68.66 -8.85
C MET A 732 35.10 68.77 -9.85
N PHE A 733 34.85 69.96 -10.38
CA PHE A 733 33.94 70.11 -11.51
C PHE A 733 34.50 69.32 -12.70
N GLY A 734 33.71 68.39 -13.24
CA GLY A 734 34.11 67.65 -14.44
C GLY A 734 34.21 68.55 -15.67
N GLU A 735 35.05 68.16 -16.63
CA GLU A 735 35.04 68.78 -17.97
C GLU A 735 33.67 68.52 -18.62
N VAL A 736 32.89 69.58 -18.82
CA VAL A 736 31.64 69.50 -19.56
C VAL A 736 31.99 69.21 -21.03
N PRO A 737 31.48 68.15 -21.67
CA PRO A 737 31.67 67.97 -23.10
C PRO A 737 31.00 69.14 -23.81
N LEU A 738 31.80 70.03 -24.40
CA LEU A 738 31.33 70.93 -25.44
C LEU A 738 30.87 70.04 -26.60
N LEU A 739 29.59 69.66 -26.62
CA LEU A 739 28.95 69.07 -27.79
C LEU A 739 28.87 70.17 -28.85
N VAL A 740 29.96 70.31 -29.59
CA VAL A 740 30.06 71.17 -30.77
C VAL A 740 29.05 70.64 -31.80
N ILE A 741 28.01 71.44 -32.06
CA ILE A 741 27.01 71.21 -33.10
C ILE A 741 27.62 71.48 -34.49
N GLN A 742 28.67 70.76 -34.90
CA GLN A 742 29.21 70.88 -36.26
C GLN A 742 29.04 69.62 -37.13
N ASP A 743 28.75 68.44 -36.57
CA ASP A 743 28.74 67.20 -37.38
C ASP A 743 27.38 66.50 -37.55
N ALA A 744 26.26 67.14 -37.20
CA ALA A 744 24.92 66.56 -37.35
C ALA A 744 24.12 67.06 -38.58
N ILE A 745 24.79 67.57 -39.62
CA ILE A 745 24.18 67.79 -40.93
C ILE A 745 24.88 66.84 -41.92
N PRO A 746 24.29 65.71 -42.31
CA PRO A 746 24.80 64.98 -43.46
C PRO A 746 24.71 65.92 -44.66
N ARG A 747 25.87 66.32 -45.20
CA ARG A 747 25.92 66.89 -46.55
C ARG A 747 25.36 65.83 -47.50
N LYS A 748 24.39 66.28 -48.31
CA LYS A 748 23.61 65.52 -49.30
C LYS A 748 24.30 64.33 -49.94
#